data_AF-A0A2E5VTP5-F1
#
_entry.id   AF-A0A2E5VTP5-F1
#
_cell.length_a   1.000
_cell.length_b   1.000
_cell.length_c   1.000
_cell.angle_alpha   90.00
_cell.angle_beta   90.00
_cell.angle_gamma   90.00
#
_symmetry.space_group_name_H-M   'P 1'
#
loop_
_entity.id
_entity.type
_entity.pdbx_description
1 polymer ?
#
loop_
_entity_poly.entity_id
_entity_poly.type
_entity_poly.pdbx_seq_one_letter_code
_entity_poly.pdbx_strand_id
1 'polypeptide(L)'
;MKYLLNLFLVVVSASLLAATVFADDDGFVSIFDGKTLEDWDGNPGFWRVEEGAITGQTTPDNPTKGNTFIIWRGGEIGNFELKLQYRIVGGNSGIQYRSFEVENNKWVVGGYQGDFEAGERYSGILYGERFRGILADRGDKTVIGDDHKPKVVGSVGESKEIQSKIKKEDWNDYHITAQGFNFTHRINGVVTCECADEDAEMRRKSGILALQLHAGPPMKVQFRNIRLKQVRGDAAATGRDRKKKVVFVAGTRSHGYGSHEHYAGCVLLAKSLQQGMPDFEVEVVKDGWPEDADVFEGADAIVMYADGGERHPVIPHLATMDKMTARGVGVVCIHYGVEVPRGEPGDHFLKWIGGYFEMHWSVNPHWTAKFDEFPDHAITRGVKPFEINDEWYYHMRFREEMEGVTPILTDLPGPRTLVRPDGTHSGNPHVRAAIQQRKEPQHVAWAALRPDGGRGFGFTGGHNHWNWGDPNFRKLVLNAIVWCAKGEVPNSGVGDSPVTLEKLEDNQDYDPPENFNRDSIRERLRLAPSNNGAAAASRKTSDSEPSERLTQKAEAGGDIGSRDPAEAVSQLDVHAGLKAKLFAAEPMIHSVSNIDIDHRGRVWVCDVVNYRRFRNEDHPGCKEGDRILILEDTNGDGRADRWKVFYQGSDIDSAHGVCVLPTPDGRGTKTIVSAGANVFVLTDQDGDDRADKKDLLFTGIGGVQHDHGIHAFVFGPDGKLYFNFGNMAGQIRDKHGNPITDTAGNVVQANRQPYQEGMVFRCNLDGSEFETLGWNFRNNWMVTVDSFGTLWQSDNDDDGTRGARINYVMEFGNYGY
;
A
#
# COMPACT_ATOMS: atom_id res chain seq x y z
N MET A 1 19.15 -71.98 -33.51
CA MET A 1 19.91 -71.48 -34.68
C MET A 1 19.34 -70.11 -35.03
N LYS A 2 20.01 -68.97 -34.99
CA LYS A 2 21.43 -68.57 -34.89
C LYS A 2 21.49 -67.14 -34.31
N TYR A 3 22.35 -66.94 -33.30
CA TYR A 3 23.27 -65.81 -32.99
C TYR A 3 22.74 -64.35 -33.03
N LEU A 4 22.66 -63.60 -31.89
CA LEU A 4 23.70 -62.99 -31.02
C LEU A 4 24.02 -61.52 -31.42
N LEU A 5 23.69 -60.54 -30.55
CA LEU A 5 24.68 -59.70 -29.86
C LEU A 5 24.03 -58.75 -28.83
N ASN A 6 24.72 -58.63 -27.69
CA ASN A 6 24.40 -57.83 -26.50
C ASN A 6 24.54 -56.33 -26.72
N LEU A 7 23.72 -55.53 -26.01
CA LEU A 7 24.21 -54.30 -25.39
C LEU A 7 23.53 -54.09 -24.02
N PHE A 8 24.36 -53.85 -23.02
CA PHE A 8 24.04 -53.62 -21.62
C PHE A 8 23.02 -52.48 -21.42
N LEU A 9 21.94 -52.74 -20.68
CA LEU A 9 21.13 -51.71 -20.03
C LEU A 9 21.39 -51.81 -18.52
N VAL A 10 22.16 -50.87 -17.98
CA VAL A 10 22.28 -50.69 -16.53
C VAL A 10 21.00 -49.97 -16.08
N VAL A 11 20.10 -50.73 -15.44
CA VAL A 11 18.94 -50.15 -14.74
C VAL A 11 19.42 -49.66 -13.38
N VAL A 12 19.68 -48.36 -13.28
CA VAL A 12 19.73 -47.68 -11.97
C VAL A 12 18.28 -47.38 -11.58
N SER A 13 17.71 -48.24 -10.75
CA SER A 13 16.47 -47.94 -10.02
C SER A 13 16.76 -46.88 -8.97
N ALA A 14 16.68 -45.60 -9.35
CA ALA A 14 16.58 -44.51 -8.40
C ALA A 14 15.17 -44.49 -7.83
N SER A 15 15.01 -45.08 -6.65
CA SER A 15 13.87 -44.86 -5.78
C SER A 15 13.84 -43.38 -5.39
N LEU A 16 13.14 -42.55 -6.16
CA LEU A 16 12.73 -41.23 -5.75
C LEU A 16 11.77 -41.40 -4.57
N LEU A 17 12.31 -41.37 -3.34
CA LEU A 17 11.57 -40.77 -2.24
C LEU A 17 11.36 -39.31 -2.63
N ALA A 18 10.21 -39.03 -3.23
CA ALA A 18 9.69 -37.69 -3.27
C ALA A 18 9.53 -37.25 -1.81
N ALA A 19 10.49 -36.50 -1.30
CA ALA A 19 10.26 -35.62 -0.17
C ALA A 19 9.19 -34.64 -0.64
N THR A 20 7.94 -34.92 -0.27
CA THR A 20 6.86 -33.94 -0.29
C THR A 20 7.28 -32.82 0.65
N VAL A 21 7.94 -31.81 0.10
CA VAL A 21 8.04 -30.50 0.72
C VAL A 21 6.64 -29.93 0.65
N PHE A 22 5.87 -30.13 1.71
CA PHE A 22 4.69 -29.32 1.95
C PHE A 22 5.18 -27.90 2.16
N ALA A 23 4.85 -27.03 1.20
CA ALA A 23 4.81 -25.60 1.43
C ALA A 23 3.68 -25.36 2.45
N ASP A 24 4.03 -25.08 3.70
CA ASP A 24 3.10 -24.53 4.67
C ASP A 24 3.19 -23.00 4.58
N ASP A 25 2.12 -22.41 4.05
CA ASP A 25 1.90 -20.98 3.86
C ASP A 25 1.47 -20.30 5.19
N ASP A 26 2.09 -20.68 6.32
CA ASP A 26 1.72 -20.20 7.66
C ASP A 26 2.73 -19.19 8.27
N GLY A 27 3.81 -18.90 7.54
CA GLY A 27 4.83 -17.90 7.87
C GLY A 27 5.92 -18.35 8.85
N PHE A 28 6.00 -19.65 9.19
CA PHE A 28 7.06 -20.20 10.03
C PHE A 28 8.31 -20.57 9.22
N VAL A 29 9.48 -20.17 9.72
CA VAL A 29 10.79 -20.55 9.16
C VAL A 29 11.45 -21.56 10.08
N SER A 30 12.01 -22.63 9.52
CA SER A 30 12.81 -23.58 10.31
C SER A 30 14.17 -22.95 10.64
N ILE A 31 14.56 -22.99 11.91
CA ILE A 31 15.84 -22.47 12.41
C ILE A 31 16.80 -23.59 12.82
N PHE A 32 16.50 -24.82 12.43
CA PHE A 32 17.33 -26.00 12.66
C PHE A 32 17.07 -27.02 11.54
N ASP A 33 18.14 -27.36 10.81
CA ASP A 33 18.10 -28.19 9.60
C ASP A 33 17.94 -29.71 9.89
N GLY A 34 17.99 -30.12 11.15
CA GLY A 34 17.95 -31.52 11.56
C GLY A 34 19.28 -32.28 11.36
N LYS A 35 20.35 -31.61 10.96
CA LYS A 35 21.62 -32.25 10.56
C LYS A 35 22.84 -31.64 11.25
N THR A 36 22.88 -30.32 11.38
CA THR A 36 24.02 -29.57 11.87
C THR A 36 23.64 -28.64 13.02
N LEU A 37 24.62 -28.21 13.82
CA LEU A 37 24.46 -27.10 14.75
C LEU A 37 24.90 -25.78 14.10
N GLU A 38 24.79 -25.67 12.78
CA GLU A 38 25.00 -24.40 12.08
C GLU A 38 24.03 -23.35 12.66
N ASP A 39 24.54 -22.17 12.97
CA ASP A 39 23.86 -21.11 13.74
C ASP A 39 23.50 -21.43 15.20
N TRP A 40 23.99 -22.53 15.78
CA TRP A 40 23.78 -22.87 17.19
C TRP A 40 25.11 -22.99 17.94
N ASP A 41 25.33 -22.08 18.89
CA ASP A 41 26.56 -21.99 19.68
C ASP A 41 26.34 -22.51 21.10
N GLY A 42 26.90 -23.67 21.40
CA GLY A 42 26.85 -24.31 22.71
C GLY A 42 28.08 -25.14 22.97
N ASN A 43 28.27 -25.57 24.22
CA ASN A 43 29.42 -26.38 24.59
C ASN A 43 29.41 -27.74 23.84
N PRO A 44 30.39 -28.04 22.98
CA PRO A 44 30.43 -29.28 22.21
C PRO A 44 30.62 -30.53 23.08
N GLY A 45 31.05 -30.37 24.34
CA GLY A 45 31.10 -31.46 25.31
C GLY A 45 29.74 -31.93 25.82
N PHE A 46 28.67 -31.17 25.55
CA PHE A 46 27.30 -31.45 26.02
C PHE A 46 26.27 -31.50 24.88
N TRP A 47 26.49 -30.73 23.81
CA TRP A 47 25.53 -30.56 22.72
C TRP A 47 25.99 -31.21 21.43
N ARG A 48 25.05 -31.88 20.74
CA ARG A 48 25.26 -32.51 19.43
C ARG A 48 23.93 -32.63 18.68
N VAL A 49 23.98 -32.92 17.39
CA VAL A 49 22.82 -33.45 16.66
C VAL A 49 22.78 -34.97 16.83
N GLU A 50 21.64 -35.51 17.25
CA GLU A 50 21.38 -36.94 17.33
C GLU A 50 19.94 -37.20 16.87
N GLU A 51 19.76 -38.16 15.95
CA GLU A 51 18.43 -38.55 15.44
C GLU A 51 17.58 -37.38 14.91
N GLY A 52 18.22 -36.41 14.25
CA GLY A 52 17.52 -35.24 13.72
C GLY A 52 17.11 -34.20 14.77
N ALA A 53 17.68 -34.27 15.98
CA ALA A 53 17.37 -33.38 17.09
C ALA A 53 18.63 -32.77 17.71
N ILE A 54 18.56 -31.49 18.10
CA ILE A 54 19.54 -30.87 19.00
C ILE A 54 19.43 -31.59 20.34
N THR A 55 20.52 -32.23 20.75
CA THR A 55 20.57 -33.11 21.93
C THR A 55 21.57 -32.58 22.93
N GLY A 56 21.08 -32.23 24.13
CA GLY A 56 21.88 -31.89 25.30
C GLY A 56 21.90 -33.05 26.28
N GLN A 57 23.06 -33.42 26.81
CA GLN A 57 23.16 -34.54 27.74
C GLN A 57 24.21 -34.33 28.83
N THR A 58 23.84 -34.63 30.08
CA THR A 58 24.78 -34.85 31.19
C THR A 58 24.80 -36.33 31.57
N THR A 59 25.94 -36.79 32.06
CA THR A 59 26.11 -38.17 32.57
C THR A 59 26.73 -38.11 33.97
N PRO A 60 26.74 -39.22 34.74
CA PRO A 60 27.45 -39.26 36.02
C PRO A 60 28.91 -38.84 35.90
N ASP A 61 29.57 -39.21 34.80
CA ASP A 61 30.99 -38.96 34.54
C ASP A 61 31.26 -37.60 33.86
N ASN A 62 30.23 -36.96 33.30
CA ASN A 62 30.29 -35.64 32.68
C ASN A 62 29.12 -34.76 33.13
N PRO A 63 29.11 -34.30 34.40
CA PRO A 63 28.13 -33.34 34.88
C PRO A 63 28.49 -31.92 34.43
N THR A 64 27.48 -31.07 34.26
CA THR A 64 27.72 -29.62 34.11
C THR A 64 27.93 -28.96 35.47
N LYS A 65 28.79 -27.93 35.54
CA LYS A 65 29.10 -27.15 36.76
C LYS A 65 28.10 -26.02 37.05
N GLY A 66 27.08 -25.88 36.20
CA GLY A 66 26.01 -24.89 36.24
C GLY A 66 25.11 -25.06 35.01
N ASN A 67 23.98 -24.34 34.94
CA ASN A 67 23.13 -24.39 33.76
C ASN A 67 23.94 -23.95 32.53
N THR A 68 23.87 -24.73 31.45
CA THR A 68 24.53 -24.41 30.18
C THR A 68 23.49 -24.37 29.08
N PHE A 69 23.73 -23.56 28.06
CA PHE A 69 22.76 -23.29 27.01
C PHE A 69 23.39 -23.43 25.64
N ILE A 70 22.60 -23.85 24.66
CA ILE A 70 22.94 -23.71 23.25
C ILE A 70 22.14 -22.53 22.69
N ILE A 71 22.86 -21.51 22.19
CA ILE A 71 22.31 -20.21 21.81
C ILE A 71 22.17 -20.17 20.29
N TRP A 72 20.98 -19.81 19.82
CA TRP A 72 20.79 -19.55 18.40
C TRP A 72 21.42 -18.21 18.01
N ARG A 73 22.27 -18.24 16.99
CA ARG A 73 23.06 -17.11 16.48
C ARG A 73 22.46 -16.46 15.24
N GLY A 74 21.28 -16.91 14.79
CA GLY A 74 20.56 -16.29 13.68
C GLY A 74 19.89 -14.94 14.02
N GLY A 75 20.02 -14.43 15.25
CA GLY A 75 19.64 -13.07 15.63
C GLY A 75 18.83 -12.98 16.94
N GLU A 76 18.35 -11.77 17.22
CA GLU A 76 17.42 -11.54 18.34
C GLU A 76 15.96 -11.77 17.92
N ILE A 77 15.14 -12.21 18.88
CA ILE A 77 13.70 -12.40 18.72
C ILE A 77 12.94 -11.36 19.54
N GLY A 78 11.95 -10.72 18.90
CA GLY A 78 11.10 -9.69 19.49
C GLY A 78 9.69 -10.21 19.73
N ASN A 79 8.72 -9.79 18.92
CA ASN A 79 7.43 -10.45 18.84
C ASN A 79 7.55 -11.72 17.98
N PHE A 80 7.08 -12.86 18.48
CA PHE A 80 7.24 -14.11 17.77
C PHE A 80 6.20 -15.16 18.17
N GLU A 81 6.06 -16.14 17.29
CA GLU A 81 5.59 -17.48 17.62
C GLU A 81 6.73 -18.47 17.39
N LEU A 82 6.99 -19.30 18.39
CA LEU A 82 7.98 -20.38 18.33
C LEU A 82 7.25 -21.70 18.52
N LYS A 83 7.39 -22.60 17.55
CA LYS A 83 6.91 -23.98 17.63
C LYS A 83 8.11 -24.91 17.61
N LEU A 84 8.18 -25.84 18.55
CA LEU A 84 9.18 -26.91 18.54
C LEU A 84 8.63 -28.17 19.19
N GLN A 85 9.34 -29.27 19.02
CA GLN A 85 9.09 -30.51 19.76
C GLN A 85 10.24 -30.76 20.73
N TYR A 86 9.91 -31.16 21.95
CA TYR A 86 10.91 -31.56 22.94
C TYR A 86 10.65 -32.97 23.48
N ARG A 87 11.72 -33.65 23.89
CA ARG A 87 11.71 -34.87 24.69
C ARG A 87 12.75 -34.74 25.78
N ILE A 88 12.40 -35.14 27.01
CA ILE A 88 13.31 -35.09 28.16
C ILE A 88 13.27 -36.40 28.95
N VAL A 89 14.45 -36.86 29.37
CA VAL A 89 14.64 -37.99 30.28
C VAL A 89 15.51 -37.51 31.44
N GLY A 90 14.92 -37.47 32.64
CA GLY A 90 15.55 -36.90 33.84
C GLY A 90 15.69 -35.38 33.80
N GLY A 91 15.78 -34.76 34.99
CA GLY A 91 16.08 -33.33 35.13
C GLY A 91 14.98 -32.36 34.69
N ASN A 92 15.40 -31.11 34.50
CA ASN A 92 14.61 -29.95 34.07
C ASN A 92 15.33 -29.28 32.89
N SER A 93 14.60 -28.60 32.03
CA SER A 93 15.12 -27.83 30.91
C SER A 93 14.16 -26.69 30.61
N GLY A 94 14.52 -25.86 29.64
CA GLY A 94 13.72 -24.71 29.27
C GLY A 94 14.15 -24.09 27.95
N ILE A 95 13.23 -23.30 27.41
CA ILE A 95 13.40 -22.52 26.19
C ILE A 95 13.51 -21.06 26.59
N GLN A 96 14.72 -20.52 26.47
CA GLN A 96 15.04 -19.13 26.77
C GLN A 96 14.63 -18.25 25.59
N TYR A 97 13.87 -17.18 25.85
CA TYR A 97 13.46 -16.23 24.82
C TYR A 97 13.51 -14.80 25.33
N ARG A 98 13.74 -13.85 24.41
CA ARG A 98 14.07 -12.44 24.73
C ARG A 98 15.12 -12.30 25.84
N SER A 99 16.00 -13.29 25.91
CA SER A 99 16.98 -13.45 26.97
C SER A 99 18.26 -12.67 26.64
N PHE A 100 19.23 -12.69 27.54
CA PHE A 100 20.54 -12.07 27.38
C PHE A 100 21.64 -13.02 27.84
N GLU A 101 22.82 -12.90 27.23
CA GLU A 101 24.01 -13.60 27.70
C GLU A 101 24.52 -12.93 28.97
N VAL A 102 24.93 -13.74 29.95
CA VAL A 102 25.56 -13.23 31.17
C VAL A 102 27.00 -12.87 30.84
N GLU A 103 27.36 -11.61 31.10
CA GLU A 103 28.69 -11.10 30.81
C GLU A 103 29.80 -11.98 31.42
N ASN A 104 30.88 -12.19 30.66
CA ASN A 104 32.04 -13.01 31.05
C ASN A 104 31.73 -14.49 31.36
N ASN A 105 30.55 -15.00 31.02
CA ASN A 105 30.16 -16.40 31.24
C ASN A 105 29.64 -17.02 29.93
N LYS A 106 30.51 -17.76 29.22
CA LYS A 106 30.12 -18.44 27.99
C LYS A 106 28.97 -19.40 28.22
N TRP A 107 27.96 -19.33 27.33
CA TRP A 107 26.80 -20.22 27.33
C TRP A 107 26.00 -20.20 28.63
N VAL A 108 25.99 -19.05 29.32
CA VAL A 108 25.14 -18.79 30.47
C VAL A 108 24.24 -17.62 30.11
N VAL A 109 22.94 -17.79 30.28
CA VAL A 109 21.94 -16.79 29.88
C VAL A 109 20.99 -16.48 31.03
N GLY A 110 20.33 -15.33 30.94
CA GLY A 110 19.22 -14.95 31.81
C GLY A 110 18.08 -14.31 31.02
N GLY A 111 16.85 -14.38 31.53
CA GLY A 111 15.66 -13.86 30.87
C GLY A 111 14.45 -14.79 31.02
N TYR A 112 13.45 -14.63 30.15
CA TYR A 112 12.24 -15.43 30.16
C TYR A 112 12.50 -16.86 29.67
N GLN A 113 11.94 -17.84 30.37
CA GLN A 113 12.09 -19.27 30.13
C GLN A 113 10.73 -19.97 30.10
N GLY A 114 10.46 -20.70 29.02
CA GLY A 114 9.41 -21.72 28.99
C GLY A 114 9.94 -23.04 29.52
N ASP A 115 9.52 -23.42 30.72
CA ASP A 115 10.06 -24.57 31.45
C ASP A 115 9.38 -25.89 31.11
N PHE A 116 10.16 -26.97 31.16
CA PHE A 116 9.67 -28.35 31.16
C PHE A 116 10.64 -29.30 31.84
N GLU A 117 10.11 -30.39 32.39
CA GLU A 117 10.88 -31.35 33.16
C GLU A 117 10.36 -32.78 32.99
N ALA A 118 11.15 -33.74 33.47
CA ALA A 118 10.71 -35.14 33.61
C ALA A 118 9.74 -35.35 34.80
N GLY A 119 9.69 -34.37 35.73
CA GLY A 119 8.78 -34.31 36.87
C GLY A 119 7.36 -33.86 36.53
N GLU A 120 6.63 -33.37 37.54
CA GLU A 120 5.22 -32.96 37.43
C GLU A 120 4.93 -31.53 37.94
N ARG A 121 5.95 -30.77 38.34
CA ARG A 121 5.80 -29.46 38.98
C ARG A 121 5.95 -28.28 38.01
N TYR A 122 6.96 -28.31 37.16
CA TYR A 122 7.44 -27.13 36.43
C TYR A 122 7.11 -27.12 34.94
N SER A 123 6.66 -28.25 34.38
CA SER A 123 6.31 -28.27 32.95
C SER A 123 5.17 -27.32 32.60
N GLY A 124 5.46 -26.36 31.73
CA GLY A 124 4.51 -25.35 31.26
C GLY A 124 4.47 -24.05 32.06
N ILE A 125 5.38 -23.84 33.03
CA ILE A 125 5.49 -22.54 33.72
C ILE A 125 6.22 -21.50 32.86
N LEU A 126 6.10 -20.23 33.24
CA LEU A 126 7.00 -19.17 32.82
C LEU A 126 7.95 -18.83 33.97
N TYR A 127 9.24 -19.05 33.75
CA TYR A 127 10.32 -18.77 34.70
C TYR A 127 11.24 -17.66 34.18
N GLY A 128 11.88 -16.92 35.08
CA GLY A 128 12.84 -15.86 34.81
C GLY A 128 14.23 -16.28 35.28
N GLU A 129 14.95 -17.04 34.45
CA GLU A 129 16.30 -17.53 34.74
C GLU A 129 17.26 -16.35 34.96
N ARG A 130 17.96 -16.32 36.10
CA ARG A 130 18.82 -15.19 36.52
C ARG A 130 18.16 -13.82 36.31
N PHE A 131 16.84 -13.77 36.48
CA PHE A 131 16.03 -12.61 36.18
C PHE A 131 15.05 -12.36 37.33
N ARG A 132 13.85 -12.96 37.31
CA ARG A 132 12.76 -12.68 38.27
C ARG A 132 12.09 -13.92 38.88
N GLY A 133 12.68 -15.11 38.72
CA GLY A 133 12.12 -16.34 39.30
C GLY A 133 10.81 -16.76 38.60
N ILE A 134 9.89 -17.41 39.31
CA ILE A 134 8.61 -17.85 38.70
C ILE A 134 7.76 -16.63 38.38
N LEU A 135 7.35 -16.47 37.12
CA LEU A 135 6.51 -15.37 36.62
C LEU A 135 5.05 -15.80 36.41
N ALA A 136 4.82 -17.07 36.06
CA ALA A 136 3.50 -17.69 36.04
C ALA A 136 3.63 -19.18 36.31
N ASP A 137 2.87 -19.69 37.28
CA ASP A 137 2.75 -21.12 37.53
C ASP A 137 1.83 -21.78 36.48
N ARG A 138 1.94 -23.12 36.32
CA ARG A 138 1.09 -23.85 35.38
C ARG A 138 -0.35 -23.80 35.88
N GLY A 139 -1.23 -23.24 35.06
CA GLY A 139 -2.64 -23.00 35.37
C GLY A 139 -2.96 -21.52 35.60
N ASP A 140 -1.95 -20.66 35.75
CA ASP A 140 -2.16 -19.26 36.11
C ASP A 140 -2.18 -18.33 34.88
N LYS A 141 -2.92 -17.23 35.03
CA LYS A 141 -2.74 -15.98 34.28
C LYS A 141 -2.15 -14.95 35.22
N THR A 142 -1.02 -14.36 34.88
CA THR A 142 -0.35 -13.36 35.73
C THR A 142 -0.18 -12.01 35.04
N VAL A 143 -0.12 -10.95 35.85
CA VAL A 143 0.32 -9.60 35.44
C VAL A 143 1.47 -9.19 36.35
N ILE A 144 2.55 -8.67 35.77
CA ILE A 144 3.70 -8.11 36.49
C ILE A 144 3.67 -6.60 36.26
N GLY A 145 3.46 -5.82 37.31
CA GLY A 145 3.46 -4.36 37.24
C GLY A 145 4.71 -3.75 37.86
N ASP A 146 4.64 -2.46 38.20
CA ASP A 146 5.75 -1.66 38.72
C ASP A 146 6.35 -2.15 40.06
N ASP A 147 5.74 -3.14 40.72
CA ASP A 147 6.31 -3.78 41.92
C ASP A 147 7.23 -4.98 41.61
N HIS A 148 7.50 -5.21 40.32
CA HIS A 148 8.36 -6.26 39.76
C HIS A 148 7.96 -7.70 40.14
N LYS A 149 6.74 -7.88 40.66
CA LYS A 149 6.25 -9.17 41.17
C LYS A 149 5.05 -9.67 40.37
N PRO A 150 4.99 -10.97 40.07
CA PRO A 150 3.83 -11.53 39.40
C PRO A 150 2.63 -11.55 40.34
N LYS A 151 1.47 -11.13 39.81
CA LYS A 151 0.16 -11.22 40.47
C LYS A 151 -0.73 -12.12 39.65
N VAL A 152 -1.29 -13.15 40.27
CA VAL A 152 -2.28 -14.02 39.62
C VAL A 152 -3.59 -13.23 39.46
N VAL A 153 -4.02 -13.04 38.21
CA VAL A 153 -5.24 -12.31 37.83
C VAL A 153 -6.32 -13.23 37.27
N GLY A 154 -6.00 -14.49 37.02
CA GLY A 154 -6.93 -15.48 36.49
C GLY A 154 -6.29 -16.84 36.34
N SER A 155 -7.00 -17.75 35.68
CA SER A 155 -6.53 -19.12 35.41
C SER A 155 -6.76 -19.51 33.95
N VAL A 156 -5.85 -20.32 33.41
CA VAL A 156 -5.99 -21.01 32.11
C VAL A 156 -6.50 -22.45 32.24
N GLY A 157 -6.68 -22.93 33.48
CA GLY A 157 -7.14 -24.28 33.80
C GLY A 157 -6.47 -24.88 35.04
N GLU A 158 -6.97 -26.03 35.48
CA GLU A 158 -6.43 -26.73 36.65
C GLU A 158 -5.06 -27.36 36.36
N SER A 159 -4.07 -27.08 37.22
CA SER A 159 -2.68 -27.49 37.00
C SER A 159 -2.51 -29.01 36.81
N LYS A 160 -3.29 -29.82 37.54
CA LYS A 160 -3.27 -31.29 37.41
C LYS A 160 -3.85 -31.77 36.09
N GLU A 161 -4.89 -31.10 35.59
CA GLU A 161 -5.51 -31.44 34.31
C GLU A 161 -4.55 -31.11 33.16
N ILE A 162 -3.91 -29.93 33.21
CA ILE A 162 -2.90 -29.53 32.23
C ILE A 162 -1.71 -30.49 32.26
N GLN A 163 -1.19 -30.84 33.46
CA GLN A 163 -0.10 -31.81 33.62
C GLN A 163 -0.42 -33.18 33.00
N SER A 164 -1.69 -33.63 33.06
CA SER A 164 -2.11 -34.91 32.49
C SER A 164 -1.96 -34.98 30.96
N LYS A 165 -1.80 -33.83 30.30
CA LYS A 165 -1.64 -33.72 28.84
C LYS A 165 -0.18 -33.75 28.40
N ILE A 166 0.76 -33.67 29.34
CA ILE A 166 2.20 -33.66 29.07
C ILE A 166 2.73 -35.09 29.16
N LYS A 167 3.29 -35.60 28.06
CA LYS A 167 3.77 -36.98 27.96
C LYS A 167 5.13 -37.10 28.63
N LYS A 168 5.30 -38.09 29.51
CA LYS A 168 6.59 -38.39 30.13
C LYS A 168 7.49 -39.14 29.16
N GLU A 169 8.75 -38.71 29.06
CA GLU A 169 9.81 -39.34 28.25
C GLU A 169 9.48 -39.53 26.75
N ASP A 170 8.50 -38.79 26.25
CA ASP A 170 8.04 -38.81 24.86
C ASP A 170 8.05 -37.40 24.26
N TRP A 171 7.85 -37.30 22.95
CA TRP A 171 7.78 -36.04 22.22
C TRP A 171 6.51 -35.26 22.57
N ASN A 172 6.73 -34.02 23.01
CA ASN A 172 5.71 -33.02 23.28
C ASN A 172 5.91 -31.82 22.36
N ASP A 173 4.81 -31.27 21.83
CA ASP A 173 4.83 -29.99 21.12
C ASP A 173 4.84 -28.85 22.13
N TYR A 174 5.75 -27.88 21.97
CA TYR A 174 5.78 -26.62 22.72
C TYR A 174 5.56 -25.46 21.77
N HIS A 175 4.59 -24.61 22.08
CA HIS A 175 4.31 -23.39 21.35
C HIS A 175 4.35 -22.19 22.30
N ILE A 176 5.29 -21.27 22.05
CA ILE A 176 5.44 -20.01 22.77
C ILE A 176 4.98 -18.88 21.86
N THR A 177 4.07 -18.05 22.34
CA THR A 177 3.71 -16.78 21.71
C THR A 177 4.19 -15.66 22.60
N ALA A 178 4.96 -14.73 22.04
CA ALA A 178 5.34 -13.47 22.68
C ALA A 178 4.86 -12.32 21.81
N GLN A 179 3.80 -11.65 22.24
CA GLN A 179 3.19 -10.54 21.52
C GLN A 179 3.15 -9.31 22.43
N GLY A 180 3.84 -8.23 22.04
CA GLY A 180 4.02 -7.09 22.91
C GLY A 180 4.80 -7.54 24.15
N PHE A 181 4.19 -7.43 25.33
CA PHE A 181 4.71 -8.00 26.58
C PHE A 181 3.79 -9.08 27.16
N ASN A 182 2.94 -9.67 26.31
CA ASN A 182 2.06 -10.77 26.63
C ASN A 182 2.69 -12.08 26.16
N PHE A 183 2.81 -13.02 27.08
CA PHE A 183 3.41 -14.33 26.85
C PHE A 183 2.35 -15.41 27.05
N THR A 184 2.29 -16.37 26.12
CA THR A 184 1.44 -17.56 26.25
C THR A 184 2.25 -18.79 25.96
N HIS A 185 2.21 -19.76 26.86
CA HIS A 185 2.81 -21.08 26.67
C HIS A 185 1.72 -22.11 26.39
N ARG A 186 1.99 -23.00 25.43
CA ARG A 186 1.14 -24.15 25.13
C ARG A 186 2.00 -25.40 25.03
N ILE A 187 1.54 -26.49 25.65
CA ILE A 187 2.13 -27.82 25.49
C ILE A 187 1.06 -28.77 24.97
N ASN A 188 1.34 -29.47 23.87
CA ASN A 188 0.40 -30.36 23.17
C ASN A 188 -0.96 -29.68 22.88
N GLY A 189 -0.92 -28.41 22.46
CA GLY A 189 -2.10 -27.59 22.13
C GLY A 189 -2.85 -27.01 23.34
N VAL A 190 -2.46 -27.34 24.58
CA VAL A 190 -3.12 -26.86 25.80
C VAL A 190 -2.38 -25.66 26.36
N VAL A 191 -3.08 -24.56 26.62
CA VAL A 191 -2.50 -23.37 27.27
C VAL A 191 -2.08 -23.72 28.70
N THR A 192 -0.79 -23.52 29.01
CA THR A 192 -0.22 -23.89 30.31
C THR A 192 -0.08 -22.69 31.24
N CYS A 193 0.22 -21.51 30.71
CA CYS A 193 0.21 -20.25 31.44
C CYS A 193 0.09 -19.05 30.48
N GLU A 194 -0.38 -17.92 31.02
CA GLU A 194 -0.33 -16.60 30.39
C GLU A 194 0.31 -15.60 31.34
N CYS A 195 1.10 -14.66 30.82
CA CYS A 195 1.73 -13.60 31.61
C CYS A 195 1.77 -12.29 30.82
N ALA A 196 1.25 -11.21 31.39
CA ALA A 196 1.46 -9.85 30.89
C ALA A 196 2.52 -9.13 31.74
N ASP A 197 3.61 -8.68 31.12
CA ASP A 197 4.71 -8.02 31.79
C ASP A 197 4.69 -6.51 31.53
N GLU A 198 3.92 -5.81 32.37
CA GLU A 198 3.71 -4.36 32.29
C GLU A 198 4.84 -3.55 32.95
N ASP A 199 5.69 -4.20 33.74
CA ASP A 199 6.89 -3.65 34.39
C ASP A 199 7.84 -2.99 33.39
N ALA A 200 7.70 -1.67 33.23
CA ALA A 200 8.44 -0.92 32.23
C ALA A 200 9.96 -0.87 32.44
N GLU A 201 10.44 -1.17 33.64
CA GLU A 201 11.84 -1.12 34.01
C GLU A 201 12.56 -2.42 33.64
N MET A 202 11.98 -3.58 34.00
CA MET A 202 12.65 -4.87 33.81
C MET A 202 12.24 -5.61 32.54
N ARG A 203 11.06 -5.33 31.97
CA ARG A 203 10.56 -6.07 30.80
C ARG A 203 11.49 -5.96 29.60
N ARG A 204 11.62 -7.04 28.82
CA ARG A 204 12.44 -7.06 27.61
C ARG A 204 11.60 -7.14 26.34
N LYS A 205 11.88 -6.22 25.41
CA LYS A 205 11.24 -6.15 24.08
C LYS A 205 11.81 -7.18 23.11
N SER A 206 13.11 -7.47 23.21
CA SER A 206 13.82 -8.44 22.39
C SER A 206 14.98 -9.08 23.15
N GLY A 207 15.57 -10.10 22.55
CA GLY A 207 16.78 -10.76 23.03
C GLY A 207 17.00 -12.10 22.37
N ILE A 208 17.93 -12.89 22.88
CA ILE A 208 18.34 -14.16 22.27
C ILE A 208 17.32 -15.28 22.50
N LEU A 209 17.40 -16.29 21.63
CA LEU A 209 16.80 -17.62 21.80
C LEU A 209 17.88 -18.61 22.23
N ALA A 210 17.62 -19.41 23.27
CA ALA A 210 18.54 -20.48 23.68
C ALA A 210 17.79 -21.68 24.27
N LEU A 211 18.44 -22.84 24.29
CA LEU A 211 17.89 -24.07 24.86
C LEU A 211 18.75 -24.50 26.05
N GLN A 212 18.11 -24.85 27.17
CA GLN A 212 18.80 -25.14 28.42
C GLN A 212 19.17 -26.63 28.57
N LEU A 213 20.36 -26.89 29.08
CA LEU A 213 20.73 -28.12 29.76
C LEU A 213 21.02 -27.79 31.23
N HIS A 214 20.10 -28.21 32.11
CA HIS A 214 20.13 -27.84 33.52
C HIS A 214 21.22 -28.61 34.29
N ALA A 215 21.77 -27.99 35.32
CA ALA A 215 22.68 -28.65 36.26
C ALA A 215 21.94 -29.57 37.22
N GLY A 216 22.43 -30.78 37.43
CA GLY A 216 21.78 -31.72 38.35
C GLY A 216 22.09 -33.17 38.04
N PRO A 217 21.19 -34.10 38.42
CA PRO A 217 21.28 -35.50 38.04
C PRO A 217 21.44 -35.68 36.52
N PRO A 218 21.99 -36.82 36.06
CA PRO A 218 22.11 -37.13 34.64
C PRO A 218 20.78 -36.94 33.92
N MET A 219 20.82 -36.20 32.81
CA MET A 219 19.64 -35.93 32.00
C MET A 219 19.98 -35.92 30.52
N LYS A 220 18.97 -36.18 29.70
CA LYS A 220 19.01 -36.01 28.25
C LYS A 220 17.80 -35.21 27.81
N VAL A 221 18.03 -34.13 27.08
CA VAL A 221 16.99 -33.32 26.46
C VAL A 221 17.22 -33.23 24.97
N GLN A 222 16.14 -33.28 24.19
CA GLN A 222 16.18 -33.24 22.74
C GLN A 222 15.14 -32.28 22.20
N PHE A 223 15.51 -31.54 21.15
CA PHE A 223 14.66 -30.57 20.47
C PHE A 223 14.68 -30.79 18.97
N ARG A 224 13.52 -30.81 18.32
CA ARG A 224 13.41 -30.91 16.86
C ARG A 224 12.25 -30.08 16.33
N ASN A 225 12.15 -29.96 15.01
CA ASN A 225 11.09 -29.20 14.35
C ASN A 225 11.00 -27.76 14.86
N ILE A 226 12.16 -27.13 15.12
CA ILE A 226 12.25 -25.78 15.67
C ILE A 226 11.93 -24.79 14.56
N ARG A 227 10.77 -24.15 14.68
CA ARG A 227 10.22 -23.24 13.70
C ARG A 227 9.85 -21.92 14.37
N LEU A 228 10.34 -20.83 13.80
CA LEU A 228 10.15 -19.47 14.30
C LEU A 228 9.38 -18.66 13.27
N LYS A 229 8.35 -17.96 13.73
CA LYS A 229 7.64 -16.93 12.99
C LYS A 229 7.80 -15.63 13.74
N GLN A 230 8.51 -14.67 13.18
CA GLN A 230 8.53 -13.31 13.73
C GLN A 230 7.13 -12.72 13.50
N VAL A 231 6.45 -12.38 14.59
CA VAL A 231 5.14 -11.75 14.55
C VAL A 231 5.39 -10.26 14.72
N ARG A 232 4.61 -9.41 14.05
CA ARG A 232 4.76 -7.97 14.26
C ARG A 232 4.32 -7.62 15.69
N GLY A 233 4.93 -6.57 16.25
CA GLY A 233 4.54 -5.88 17.49
C GLY A 233 3.02 -5.81 17.70
N ASP A 234 2.53 -5.77 18.95
CA ASP A 234 1.11 -5.54 19.31
C ASP A 234 0.49 -4.22 18.79
N ALA A 235 1.16 -3.51 17.88
CA ALA A 235 0.50 -2.54 16.99
C ALA A 235 -0.50 -3.21 16.01
N ALA A 236 -0.58 -4.55 15.98
CA ALA A 236 -1.55 -5.29 15.17
C ALA A 236 -2.70 -5.93 15.97
N ALA A 237 -2.67 -5.92 17.32
CA ALA A 237 -3.78 -6.42 18.15
C ALA A 237 -4.48 -5.32 18.96
N THR A 238 -3.87 -4.14 19.09
CA THR A 238 -4.62 -2.88 19.11
C THR A 238 -4.51 -2.29 17.72
N GLY A 239 -5.56 -2.33 16.91
CA GLY A 239 -5.55 -1.76 15.56
C GLY A 239 -5.38 -0.23 15.57
N ARG A 240 -4.14 0.25 15.77
CA ARG A 240 -3.64 1.62 15.50
C ARG A 240 -2.11 1.67 15.32
N ASP A 241 -1.68 2.14 14.15
CA ASP A 241 -0.59 3.10 13.90
C ASP A 241 0.87 2.79 14.33
N ARG A 242 1.63 1.98 13.57
CA ARG A 242 3.02 2.40 13.27
C ARG A 242 3.21 2.50 11.77
N LYS A 243 3.57 3.70 11.31
CA LYS A 243 3.86 3.94 9.90
C LYS A 243 5.10 3.15 9.48
N LYS A 244 5.10 2.70 8.23
CA LYS A 244 6.25 2.08 7.56
C LYS A 244 7.32 3.13 7.32
N LYS A 245 8.51 2.93 7.86
CA LYS A 245 9.58 3.92 7.77
C LYS A 245 10.45 3.70 6.54
N VAL A 246 10.62 4.72 5.70
CA VAL A 246 11.53 4.70 4.55
C VAL A 246 12.54 5.82 4.68
N VAL A 247 13.82 5.48 4.64
CA VAL A 247 14.89 6.48 4.71
C VAL A 247 15.52 6.64 3.33
N PHE A 248 15.40 7.85 2.76
CA PHE A 248 16.06 8.25 1.54
C PHE A 248 17.44 8.84 1.87
N VAL A 249 18.48 8.35 1.21
CA VAL A 249 19.86 8.83 1.30
C VAL A 249 20.19 9.48 -0.04
N ALA A 250 20.11 10.80 -0.09
CA ALA A 250 20.48 11.60 -1.25
C ALA A 250 21.99 11.84 -1.26
N GLY A 251 22.63 11.55 -2.40
CA GLY A 251 24.06 11.83 -2.58
C GLY A 251 24.37 13.32 -2.63
N THR A 252 25.66 13.63 -2.68
CA THR A 252 26.15 15.00 -2.91
C THR A 252 25.88 15.44 -4.35
N ARG A 253 25.96 16.75 -4.55
CA ARG A 253 25.84 17.41 -5.87
C ARG A 253 26.90 16.89 -6.82
N SER A 254 26.52 16.54 -8.04
CA SER A 254 27.46 15.94 -9.01
C SER A 254 27.37 16.49 -10.44
N HIS A 255 26.19 16.90 -10.91
CA HIS A 255 25.96 17.40 -12.28
C HIS A 255 25.14 18.68 -12.28
N GLY A 256 25.12 19.40 -13.40
CA GLY A 256 24.40 20.67 -13.53
C GLY A 256 22.87 20.51 -13.55
N TYR A 257 22.19 21.66 -13.51
CA TYR A 257 20.74 21.80 -13.42
C TYR A 257 19.93 20.76 -14.20
N GLY A 258 19.05 20.03 -13.51
CA GLY A 258 18.16 19.03 -14.09
C GLY A 258 18.80 17.66 -14.35
N SER A 259 20.07 17.46 -13.96
CA SER A 259 20.80 16.20 -14.10
C SER A 259 21.40 15.77 -12.75
N HIS A 260 21.23 14.49 -12.37
CA HIS A 260 21.68 13.94 -11.08
C HIS A 260 21.24 14.78 -9.86
N GLU A 261 20.00 15.28 -9.92
CA GLU A 261 19.38 16.05 -8.85
C GLU A 261 18.92 15.09 -7.74
N HIS A 262 19.89 14.51 -7.03
CA HIS A 262 19.71 13.46 -6.02
C HIS A 262 18.76 13.91 -4.91
N TYR A 263 19.04 15.07 -4.31
CA TYR A 263 18.22 15.59 -3.22
C TYR A 263 16.82 16.00 -3.69
N ALA A 264 16.72 16.72 -4.80
CA ALA A 264 15.42 17.11 -5.37
C ALA A 264 14.56 15.87 -5.68
N GLY A 265 15.14 14.85 -6.31
CA GLY A 265 14.44 13.63 -6.65
C GLY A 265 14.04 12.80 -5.43
N CYS A 266 14.93 12.68 -4.42
CA CYS A 266 14.58 12.05 -3.14
C CYS A 266 13.40 12.75 -2.47
N VAL A 267 13.42 14.09 -2.37
CA VAL A 267 12.33 14.86 -1.76
C VAL A 267 11.03 14.69 -2.56
N LEU A 268 11.09 14.73 -3.90
CA LEU A 268 9.93 14.53 -4.75
C LEU A 268 9.32 13.13 -4.60
N LEU A 269 10.15 12.08 -4.61
CA LEU A 269 9.71 10.70 -4.41
C LEU A 269 9.18 10.48 -3.01
N ALA A 270 9.85 11.01 -1.99
CA ALA A 270 9.42 10.95 -0.59
C ALA A 270 8.04 11.61 -0.39
N LYS A 271 7.84 12.81 -0.94
CA LYS A 271 6.54 13.50 -0.93
C LYS A 271 5.47 12.71 -1.69
N SER A 272 5.82 12.16 -2.85
CA SER A 272 4.88 11.36 -3.66
C SER A 272 4.50 10.05 -2.96
N LEU A 273 5.45 9.42 -2.26
CA LEU A 273 5.22 8.23 -1.44
C LEU A 273 4.30 8.55 -0.27
N GLN A 274 4.59 9.59 0.51
CA GLN A 274 3.72 9.99 1.63
C GLN A 274 2.32 10.38 1.18
N GLN A 275 2.20 11.03 0.02
CA GLN A 275 0.90 11.40 -0.54
C GLN A 275 0.10 10.17 -0.99
N GLY A 276 0.77 9.19 -1.63
CA GLY A 276 0.12 7.98 -2.13
C GLY A 276 -0.08 6.88 -1.08
N MET A 277 0.72 6.91 -0.01
CA MET A 277 0.75 5.89 1.05
C MET A 277 0.82 6.57 2.43
N PRO A 278 -0.31 7.02 2.99
CA PRO A 278 -0.36 7.74 4.28
C PRO A 278 0.23 6.97 5.47
N ASP A 279 0.24 5.64 5.38
CA ASP A 279 0.85 4.72 6.35
C ASP A 279 2.37 4.64 6.25
N PHE A 280 3.01 5.42 5.38
CA PHE A 280 4.46 5.51 5.27
C PHE A 280 4.96 6.81 5.90
N GLU A 281 5.97 6.69 6.76
CA GLU A 281 6.79 7.79 7.22
C GLU A 281 8.09 7.78 6.42
N VAL A 282 8.57 8.96 6.04
CA VAL A 282 9.78 9.08 5.23
C VAL A 282 10.74 10.07 5.87
N GLU A 283 12.01 9.75 5.80
CA GLU A 283 13.11 10.62 6.19
C GLU A 283 14.00 10.83 4.97
N VAL A 284 14.48 12.05 4.74
CA VAL A 284 15.40 12.35 3.63
C VAL A 284 16.69 12.91 4.19
N VAL A 285 17.75 12.13 4.09
CA VAL A 285 19.12 12.53 4.40
C VAL A 285 19.73 13.16 3.16
N LYS A 286 20.37 14.31 3.33
CA LYS A 286 21.04 15.06 2.28
C LYS A 286 22.56 14.91 2.38
N ASP A 287 23.24 14.99 1.23
CA ASP A 287 24.70 15.10 1.11
C ASP A 287 25.47 13.84 1.56
N GLY A 288 24.88 12.66 1.35
CA GLY A 288 25.52 11.36 1.55
C GLY A 288 24.98 10.58 2.75
N TRP A 289 25.80 9.66 3.28
CA TRP A 289 25.43 8.83 4.43
C TRP A 289 25.23 9.70 5.68
N PRO A 290 24.18 9.48 6.48
CA PRO A 290 23.91 10.32 7.65
C PRO A 290 25.03 10.22 8.69
N GLU A 291 25.37 11.35 9.30
CA GLU A 291 26.30 11.38 10.45
C GLU A 291 25.71 10.64 11.66
N ASP A 292 24.39 10.75 11.85
CA ASP A 292 23.64 10.07 12.90
C ASP A 292 22.95 8.81 12.35
N ALA A 293 23.43 7.64 12.77
CA ALA A 293 22.90 6.35 12.35
C ALA A 293 21.49 6.07 12.92
N ASP A 294 21.05 6.81 13.93
CA ASP A 294 19.75 6.61 14.58
C ASP A 294 18.58 6.90 13.61
N VAL A 295 18.83 7.65 12.54
CA VAL A 295 17.85 7.85 11.46
C VAL A 295 17.38 6.54 10.84
N PHE A 296 18.21 5.48 10.86
CA PHE A 296 17.85 4.16 10.35
C PHE A 296 17.09 3.29 11.36
N GLU A 297 16.95 3.71 12.61
CA GLU A 297 16.18 2.94 13.59
C GLU A 297 14.73 2.78 13.14
N GLY A 298 14.27 1.53 13.14
CA GLY A 298 12.91 1.18 12.72
C GLY A 298 12.65 1.26 11.22
N ALA A 299 13.65 1.59 10.38
CA ALA A 299 13.50 1.63 8.93
C ALA A 299 13.01 0.29 8.39
N ASP A 300 11.98 0.33 7.54
CA ASP A 300 11.47 -0.82 6.79
C ASP A 300 12.13 -0.90 5.40
N ALA A 301 12.55 0.23 4.83
CA ALA A 301 13.40 0.29 3.63
C ALA A 301 14.34 1.50 3.61
N ILE A 302 15.45 1.36 2.88
CA ILE A 302 16.41 2.43 2.61
C ILE A 302 16.49 2.63 1.10
N VAL A 303 16.37 3.87 0.66
CA VAL A 303 16.47 4.30 -0.73
C VAL A 303 17.76 5.09 -0.91
N MET A 304 18.64 4.63 -1.77
CA MET A 304 19.90 5.29 -2.11
C MET A 304 19.79 5.84 -3.53
N TYR A 305 19.59 7.15 -3.63
CA TYR A 305 19.64 7.87 -4.89
C TYR A 305 20.78 8.90 -4.76
N ALA A 306 21.96 8.46 -5.15
CA ALA A 306 23.21 9.10 -4.78
C ALA A 306 24.29 8.91 -5.85
N ASP A 307 25.46 9.50 -5.58
CA ASP A 307 26.68 9.26 -6.34
C ASP A 307 27.07 7.77 -6.27
N GLY A 308 27.80 7.31 -7.28
CA GLY A 308 28.18 5.91 -7.46
C GLY A 308 29.68 5.67 -7.50
N GLY A 309 30.07 4.48 -7.94
CA GLY A 309 31.47 4.08 -8.04
C GLY A 309 32.14 4.14 -6.67
N GLU A 310 33.39 4.60 -6.63
CA GLU A 310 34.14 4.72 -5.36
C GLU A 310 33.55 5.75 -4.38
N ARG A 311 32.68 6.65 -4.85
CA ARG A 311 32.05 7.70 -4.03
C ARG A 311 30.68 7.30 -3.47
N HIS A 312 30.25 6.06 -3.70
CA HIS A 312 28.95 5.61 -3.24
C HIS A 312 28.86 5.69 -1.69
N PRO A 313 27.85 6.38 -1.12
CA PRO A 313 27.82 6.72 0.31
C PRO A 313 27.77 5.50 1.24
N VAL A 314 27.28 4.35 0.77
CA VAL A 314 27.25 3.11 1.58
C VAL A 314 28.59 2.39 1.71
N ILE A 315 29.59 2.67 0.87
CA ILE A 315 30.85 1.89 0.83
C ILE A 315 31.57 1.90 2.19
N PRO A 316 31.67 3.01 2.93
CA PRO A 316 32.25 3.00 4.28
C PRO A 316 31.39 2.27 5.33
N HIS A 317 30.17 1.88 4.98
CA HIS A 317 29.13 1.40 5.91
C HIS A 317 28.53 0.04 5.52
N LEU A 318 29.23 -0.75 4.69
CA LEU A 318 28.72 -2.04 4.17
C LEU A 318 28.29 -2.99 5.29
N ALA A 319 29.10 -3.12 6.35
CA ALA A 319 28.79 -3.96 7.50
C ALA A 319 27.54 -3.50 8.27
N THR A 320 27.30 -2.19 8.34
CA THR A 320 26.10 -1.62 8.98
C THR A 320 24.86 -1.93 8.14
N MET A 321 24.97 -1.75 6.82
CA MET A 321 23.91 -2.09 5.88
C MET A 321 23.59 -3.60 5.90
N ASP A 322 24.60 -4.45 6.06
CA ASP A 322 24.43 -5.90 6.22
C ASP A 322 23.62 -6.27 7.47
N LYS A 323 23.87 -5.60 8.60
CA LYS A 323 23.07 -5.80 9.83
C LYS A 323 21.62 -5.37 9.64
N MET A 324 21.39 -4.26 8.94
CA MET A 324 20.03 -3.78 8.66
C MET A 324 19.29 -4.71 7.70
N THR A 325 19.94 -5.12 6.61
CA THR A 325 19.34 -6.03 5.63
C THR A 325 19.02 -7.39 6.24
N ALA A 326 19.88 -7.93 7.13
CA ALA A 326 19.61 -9.16 7.88
C ALA A 326 18.37 -9.05 8.81
N ARG A 327 18.02 -7.85 9.28
CA ARG A 327 16.77 -7.59 10.00
C ARG A 327 15.55 -7.46 9.07
N GLY A 328 15.74 -7.64 7.77
CA GLY A 328 14.70 -7.59 6.76
C GLY A 328 14.43 -6.22 6.14
N VAL A 329 15.28 -5.21 6.41
CA VAL A 329 15.18 -3.87 5.81
C VAL A 329 15.36 -3.97 4.31
N GLY A 330 14.44 -3.37 3.55
CA GLY A 330 14.49 -3.32 2.08
C GLY A 330 15.56 -2.36 1.55
N VAL A 331 16.08 -2.62 0.36
CA VAL A 331 17.13 -1.78 -0.26
C VAL A 331 16.72 -1.34 -1.65
N VAL A 332 16.75 -0.05 -1.93
CA VAL A 332 16.47 0.51 -3.26
C VAL A 332 17.66 1.33 -3.70
N CYS A 333 18.22 1.05 -4.88
CA CYS A 333 19.28 1.83 -5.49
C CYS A 333 18.81 2.43 -6.82
N ILE A 334 19.01 3.74 -6.99
CA ILE A 334 18.51 4.51 -8.14
C ILE A 334 19.69 5.14 -8.89
N HIS A 335 19.66 5.01 -10.21
CA HIS A 335 20.61 5.54 -11.18
C HIS A 335 22.06 5.25 -10.80
N TYR A 336 22.89 6.27 -10.59
CA TYR A 336 24.30 6.11 -10.22
C TYR A 336 24.49 5.37 -8.88
N GLY A 337 23.47 5.37 -8.02
CA GLY A 337 23.43 4.57 -6.80
C GLY A 337 23.41 3.05 -7.02
N VAL A 338 23.28 2.55 -8.27
CA VAL A 338 23.48 1.12 -8.59
C VAL A 338 24.92 0.77 -8.94
N GLU A 339 25.82 1.75 -8.98
CA GLU A 339 27.23 1.55 -9.33
C GLU A 339 28.12 1.49 -8.11
N VAL A 340 28.95 0.44 -8.06
CA VAL A 340 30.00 0.27 -7.07
C VAL A 340 31.23 -0.43 -7.69
N PRO A 341 32.43 -0.29 -7.11
CA PRO A 341 33.61 -1.01 -7.58
C PRO A 341 33.41 -2.52 -7.47
N ARG A 342 34.05 -3.25 -8.39
CA ARG A 342 34.13 -4.71 -8.30
C ARG A 342 34.84 -5.15 -7.02
N GLY A 343 34.40 -6.27 -6.46
CA GLY A 343 34.94 -6.85 -5.22
C GLY A 343 33.91 -6.74 -4.11
N GLU A 344 34.36 -6.50 -2.89
CA GLU A 344 33.50 -6.48 -1.69
C GLU A 344 32.24 -5.60 -1.88
N PRO A 345 32.30 -4.34 -2.36
CA PRO A 345 31.08 -3.55 -2.58
C PRO A 345 30.10 -4.20 -3.57
N GLY A 346 30.61 -4.72 -4.69
CA GLY A 346 29.82 -5.43 -5.69
C GLY A 346 29.16 -6.70 -5.14
N ASP A 347 29.87 -7.46 -4.32
CA ASP A 347 29.35 -8.68 -3.68
C ASP A 347 28.20 -8.35 -2.73
N HIS A 348 28.29 -7.25 -1.97
CA HIS A 348 27.18 -6.76 -1.15
C HIS A 348 25.98 -6.32 -2.00
N PHE A 349 26.17 -5.69 -3.15
CA PHE A 349 25.06 -5.28 -4.02
C PHE A 349 24.37 -6.48 -4.68
N LEU A 350 25.13 -7.48 -5.11
CA LEU A 350 24.58 -8.76 -5.53
C LEU A 350 23.73 -9.37 -4.41
N LYS A 351 24.20 -9.34 -3.16
CA LYS A 351 23.43 -9.79 -2.00
C LYS A 351 22.17 -8.96 -1.75
N TRP A 352 22.25 -7.63 -1.77
CA TRP A 352 21.14 -6.75 -1.34
C TRP A 352 20.08 -6.53 -2.42
N ILE A 353 20.51 -6.17 -3.63
CA ILE A 353 19.62 -5.76 -4.72
C ILE A 353 19.72 -6.69 -5.93
N GLY A 354 20.56 -7.74 -5.91
CA GLY A 354 20.59 -8.79 -6.93
C GLY A 354 21.41 -8.49 -8.18
N GLY A 355 21.87 -7.25 -8.35
CA GLY A 355 22.66 -6.81 -9.48
C GLY A 355 23.26 -5.42 -9.28
N TYR A 356 24.24 -5.05 -10.10
CA TYR A 356 24.89 -3.73 -10.01
C TYR A 356 25.64 -3.37 -11.30
N PHE A 357 26.00 -2.09 -11.43
CA PHE A 357 26.88 -1.61 -12.50
C PHE A 357 28.34 -1.89 -12.13
N GLU A 358 29.04 -2.65 -12.97
CA GLU A 358 30.48 -2.85 -12.87
C GLU A 358 31.20 -2.07 -13.99
N MET A 359 32.16 -1.21 -13.61
CA MET A 359 33.02 -0.50 -14.57
C MET A 359 33.78 -1.47 -15.49
N HIS A 360 33.99 -1.08 -16.75
CA HIS A 360 34.56 -1.89 -17.84
C HIS A 360 33.71 -3.09 -18.29
N TRP A 361 32.61 -3.38 -17.60
CA TRP A 361 31.65 -4.42 -17.96
C TRP A 361 30.34 -3.82 -18.46
N SER A 362 29.82 -2.85 -17.72
CA SER A 362 28.53 -2.19 -17.95
C SER A 362 28.72 -0.89 -18.75
N VAL A 363 27.63 -0.35 -19.31
CA VAL A 363 27.66 0.89 -20.12
C VAL A 363 26.54 1.85 -19.74
N ASN A 364 26.77 3.16 -19.89
CA ASN A 364 25.80 4.22 -19.61
C ASN A 364 25.46 5.14 -20.81
N PRO A 365 24.95 4.60 -21.94
CA PRO A 365 24.54 5.45 -23.04
C PRO A 365 23.29 6.26 -22.71
N HIS A 366 23.11 7.39 -23.37
CA HIS A 366 21.82 8.09 -23.43
C HIS A 366 21.00 7.54 -24.60
N TRP A 367 19.80 7.04 -24.32
CA TRP A 367 18.90 6.49 -25.34
C TRP A 367 17.45 6.44 -24.85
N THR A 368 16.53 6.33 -25.81
CA THR A 368 15.12 6.12 -25.50
C THR A 368 14.85 4.63 -25.37
N ALA A 369 14.57 4.18 -24.15
CA ALA A 369 14.11 2.83 -23.87
C ALA A 369 12.58 2.80 -23.92
N LYS A 370 12.03 1.72 -24.46
CA LYS A 370 10.59 1.49 -24.60
C LYS A 370 10.18 0.29 -23.74
N PHE A 371 9.16 0.48 -22.91
CA PHE A 371 8.64 -0.56 -22.03
C PHE A 371 7.16 -0.78 -22.32
N ASP A 372 6.85 -1.86 -23.01
CA ASP A 372 5.49 -2.29 -23.39
C ASP A 372 5.09 -3.64 -22.78
N GLU A 373 6.04 -4.37 -22.19
CA GLU A 373 5.81 -5.63 -21.48
C GLU A 373 6.31 -5.55 -20.03
N PHE A 374 5.52 -6.08 -19.11
CA PHE A 374 5.81 -6.08 -17.68
C PHE A 374 5.56 -7.48 -17.09
N PRO A 375 6.39 -7.95 -16.14
CA PRO A 375 6.10 -9.18 -15.41
C PRO A 375 4.85 -9.03 -14.52
N ASP A 376 4.22 -10.16 -14.18
CA ASP A 376 3.25 -10.21 -13.08
C ASP A 376 3.99 -10.05 -11.75
N HIS A 377 4.09 -8.81 -11.29
CA HIS A 377 4.79 -8.46 -10.07
C HIS A 377 4.13 -7.25 -9.40
N ALA A 378 4.16 -7.17 -8.06
CA ALA A 378 3.55 -6.05 -7.34
C ALA A 378 4.10 -4.68 -7.78
N ILE A 379 5.38 -4.63 -8.20
CA ILE A 379 6.04 -3.39 -8.65
C ILE A 379 5.40 -2.83 -9.93
N THR A 380 4.82 -3.67 -10.79
CA THR A 380 4.26 -3.27 -12.09
C THR A 380 2.78 -2.91 -12.01
N ARG A 381 2.14 -3.01 -10.83
CA ARG A 381 0.73 -2.65 -10.62
C ARG A 381 0.46 -1.19 -11.01
N GLY A 382 -0.51 -1.00 -11.91
CA GLY A 382 -0.93 0.29 -12.41
C GLY A 382 0.10 1.05 -13.26
N VAL A 383 1.25 0.44 -13.57
CA VAL A 383 2.23 0.98 -14.53
C VAL A 383 1.72 0.67 -15.93
N LYS A 384 1.55 1.71 -16.75
CA LYS A 384 1.17 1.60 -18.17
C LYS A 384 2.41 1.64 -19.06
N PRO A 385 2.35 1.13 -20.31
CA PRO A 385 3.45 1.26 -21.26
C PRO A 385 3.96 2.69 -21.39
N PHE A 386 5.28 2.87 -21.42
CA PHE A 386 5.92 4.18 -21.55
C PHE A 386 7.27 4.07 -22.27
N GLU A 387 7.73 5.18 -22.83
CA GLU A 387 9.07 5.29 -23.43
C GLU A 387 9.75 6.55 -22.90
N ILE A 388 11.02 6.43 -22.51
CA ILE A 388 11.75 7.53 -21.89
C ILE A 388 13.20 7.59 -22.38
N ASN A 389 13.61 8.80 -22.74
CA ASN A 389 15.00 9.13 -23.00
C ASN A 389 15.73 9.46 -21.68
N ASP A 390 16.70 8.64 -21.32
CA ASP A 390 17.50 8.76 -20.10
C ASP A 390 18.92 8.20 -20.36
N GLU A 391 19.81 8.30 -19.37
CA GLU A 391 21.08 7.59 -19.35
C GLU A 391 20.88 6.18 -18.77
N TRP A 392 20.15 5.33 -19.50
CA TRP A 392 19.88 3.97 -19.05
C TRP A 392 21.13 3.09 -19.09
N TYR A 393 21.49 2.52 -17.94
CA TYR A 393 22.61 1.61 -17.83
C TYR A 393 22.21 0.19 -18.21
N TYR A 394 23.11 -0.53 -18.89
CA TYR A 394 22.87 -1.93 -19.22
C TYR A 394 24.14 -2.75 -19.27
N HIS A 395 23.96 -4.06 -19.53
CA HIS A 395 24.98 -5.10 -19.40
C HIS A 395 25.49 -5.17 -17.95
N MET A 396 24.53 -5.24 -17.03
CA MET A 396 24.76 -5.24 -15.59
C MET A 396 25.35 -6.56 -15.11
N ARG A 397 25.93 -6.57 -13.91
CA ARG A 397 26.17 -7.81 -13.17
C ARG A 397 24.89 -8.21 -12.47
N PHE A 398 24.59 -9.50 -12.49
CA PHE A 398 23.53 -10.11 -11.70
C PHE A 398 24.09 -11.30 -10.93
N ARG A 399 23.34 -11.78 -9.94
CA ARG A 399 23.60 -13.09 -9.31
C ARG A 399 23.69 -14.17 -10.39
N GLU A 400 24.44 -15.23 -10.08
CA GLU A 400 24.52 -16.40 -10.96
C GLU A 400 23.11 -16.91 -11.30
N GLU A 401 22.86 -17.14 -12.58
CA GLU A 401 21.54 -17.52 -13.13
C GLU A 401 20.36 -16.61 -12.72
N MET A 402 20.64 -15.36 -12.30
CA MET A 402 19.65 -14.41 -11.79
C MET A 402 18.82 -14.96 -10.61
N GLU A 403 19.43 -15.79 -9.75
CA GLU A 403 18.71 -16.42 -8.64
C GLU A 403 18.02 -15.39 -7.71
N GLY A 404 16.70 -15.51 -7.59
CA GLY A 404 15.87 -14.60 -6.81
C GLY A 404 15.77 -13.18 -7.40
N VAL A 405 16.16 -12.97 -8.67
CA VAL A 405 16.08 -11.69 -9.36
C VAL A 405 15.03 -11.74 -10.46
N THR A 406 14.07 -10.82 -10.40
CA THR A 406 13.02 -10.66 -11.41
C THR A 406 13.28 -9.39 -12.22
N PRO A 407 13.54 -9.46 -13.53
CA PRO A 407 13.56 -8.29 -14.39
C PRO A 407 12.22 -7.56 -14.35
N ILE A 408 12.26 -6.24 -14.11
CA ILE A 408 11.05 -5.39 -14.03
C ILE A 408 10.90 -4.54 -15.29
N LEU A 409 11.99 -3.92 -15.74
CA LEU A 409 12.05 -3.22 -17.03
C LEU A 409 13.14 -3.85 -17.89
N THR A 410 12.76 -4.19 -19.12
CA THR A 410 13.65 -4.82 -20.10
C THR A 410 13.42 -4.19 -21.47
N ASP A 411 14.50 -3.91 -22.19
CA ASP A 411 14.46 -3.50 -23.60
C ASP A 411 15.76 -3.95 -24.30
N LEU A 412 15.83 -3.87 -25.63
CA LEU A 412 17.02 -4.15 -26.43
C LEU A 412 17.64 -2.85 -26.95
N PRO A 413 18.78 -2.39 -26.39
CA PRO A 413 19.45 -1.17 -26.83
C PRO A 413 19.75 -1.15 -28.33
N GLY A 414 19.36 -0.04 -29.00
CA GLY A 414 19.60 0.14 -30.43
C GLY A 414 21.08 0.37 -30.79
N PRO A 415 21.48 0.21 -32.08
CA PRO A 415 22.88 0.29 -32.51
C PRO A 415 23.61 1.60 -32.16
N ARG A 416 22.88 2.72 -32.02
CA ARG A 416 23.44 4.03 -31.65
C ARG A 416 24.04 4.04 -30.25
N THR A 417 23.64 3.13 -29.36
CA THR A 417 24.19 3.03 -28.01
C THR A 417 25.61 2.45 -27.99
N LEU A 418 26.06 1.86 -29.10
CA LEU A 418 27.32 1.08 -29.19
C LEU A 418 28.47 1.82 -29.88
N VAL A 419 28.24 3.08 -30.29
CA VAL A 419 29.19 3.84 -31.12
C VAL A 419 30.34 4.44 -30.33
N ARG A 420 30.23 4.51 -28.99
CA ARG A 420 31.28 5.07 -28.15
C ARG A 420 32.51 4.13 -28.11
N PRO A 421 33.74 4.68 -28.02
CA PRO A 421 34.97 3.88 -27.91
C PRO A 421 35.03 3.10 -26.60
N ASP A 422 36.00 2.20 -26.47
CA ASP A 422 36.13 1.39 -25.27
C ASP A 422 36.53 2.22 -24.04
N GLY A 423 35.90 1.96 -22.87
CA GLY A 423 36.17 2.75 -21.66
C GLY A 423 35.56 2.20 -20.38
N THR A 424 35.65 2.98 -19.30
CA THR A 424 35.19 2.61 -17.95
C THR A 424 33.67 2.52 -17.85
N HIS A 425 32.94 3.46 -18.47
CA HIS A 425 31.46 3.48 -18.54
C HIS A 425 30.97 3.47 -20.01
N SER A 426 31.92 3.34 -20.93
CA SER A 426 31.72 3.40 -22.38
C SER A 426 31.74 2.00 -22.99
N GLY A 427 31.55 1.89 -24.30
CA GLY A 427 31.45 0.60 -25.00
C GLY A 427 32.54 -0.41 -24.61
N ASN A 428 32.28 -1.70 -24.82
CA ASN A 428 33.30 -2.73 -24.64
C ASN A 428 32.97 -3.96 -25.51
N PRO A 429 33.90 -4.90 -25.71
CA PRO A 429 33.67 -6.07 -26.56
C PRO A 429 32.53 -6.97 -26.08
N HIS A 430 32.33 -7.09 -24.76
CA HIS A 430 31.29 -7.95 -24.19
C HIS A 430 29.89 -7.40 -24.50
N VAL A 431 29.69 -6.09 -24.30
CA VAL A 431 28.46 -5.38 -24.64
C VAL A 431 28.13 -5.49 -26.13
N ARG A 432 29.11 -5.27 -27.01
CA ARG A 432 28.87 -5.40 -28.46
C ARG A 432 28.50 -6.83 -28.83
N ALA A 433 29.11 -7.83 -28.21
CA ALA A 433 28.73 -9.22 -28.43
C ALA A 433 27.30 -9.51 -27.93
N ALA A 434 26.92 -9.03 -26.74
CA ALA A 434 25.57 -9.18 -26.19
C ALA A 434 24.49 -8.59 -27.10
N ILE A 435 24.68 -7.33 -27.53
CA ILE A 435 23.65 -6.59 -28.26
C ILE A 435 23.68 -6.86 -29.77
N GLN A 436 24.85 -6.87 -30.40
CA GLN A 436 24.94 -7.00 -31.86
C GLN A 436 24.85 -8.45 -32.31
N GLN A 437 25.50 -9.36 -31.59
CA GLN A 437 25.64 -10.75 -32.01
C GLN A 437 24.55 -11.62 -31.40
N ARG A 438 24.36 -11.55 -30.08
CA ARG A 438 23.42 -12.43 -29.34
C ARG A 438 22.01 -11.87 -29.22
N LYS A 439 21.82 -10.56 -29.46
CA LYS A 439 20.53 -9.86 -29.35
C LYS A 439 19.89 -10.04 -27.97
N GLU A 440 20.72 -10.03 -26.94
CA GLU A 440 20.30 -10.25 -25.56
C GLU A 440 19.50 -9.03 -25.05
N PRO A 441 18.25 -9.24 -24.61
CA PRO A 441 17.51 -8.20 -23.88
C PRO A 441 18.29 -7.73 -22.67
N GLN A 442 18.15 -6.45 -22.34
CA GLN A 442 18.87 -5.83 -21.23
C GLN A 442 17.91 -5.38 -20.16
N HIS A 443 18.22 -5.74 -18.91
CA HIS A 443 17.39 -5.43 -17.75
C HIS A 443 17.89 -4.14 -17.10
N VAL A 444 17.05 -3.12 -17.11
CA VAL A 444 17.37 -1.75 -16.66
C VAL A 444 16.67 -1.39 -15.34
N ALA A 445 15.76 -2.25 -14.88
CA ALA A 445 15.22 -2.28 -13.53
C ALA A 445 14.93 -3.73 -13.13
N TRP A 446 15.14 -4.07 -11.86
CA TRP A 446 14.95 -5.44 -11.37
C TRP A 446 14.61 -5.48 -9.88
N ALA A 447 13.83 -6.48 -9.49
CA ALA A 447 13.52 -6.80 -8.10
C ALA A 447 14.36 -7.99 -7.64
N ALA A 448 14.85 -7.96 -6.40
CA ALA A 448 15.57 -9.06 -5.78
C ALA A 448 14.85 -9.52 -4.53
N LEU A 449 14.48 -10.79 -4.49
CA LEU A 449 14.09 -11.51 -3.29
C LEU A 449 15.34 -12.19 -2.73
N ARG A 450 15.63 -11.93 -1.45
CA ARG A 450 16.71 -12.58 -0.72
C ARG A 450 16.18 -13.86 -0.06
N PRO A 451 17.03 -14.89 0.17
CA PRO A 451 16.62 -16.13 0.82
C PRO A 451 15.97 -15.94 2.21
N ASP A 452 16.35 -14.88 2.92
CA ASP A 452 15.78 -14.47 4.22
C ASP A 452 14.42 -13.74 4.10
N GLY A 453 13.84 -13.66 2.90
CA GLY A 453 12.61 -12.92 2.61
C GLY A 453 12.79 -11.39 2.60
N GLY A 454 14.02 -10.90 2.68
CA GLY A 454 14.37 -9.52 2.43
C GLY A 454 14.18 -9.14 0.96
N ARG A 455 13.94 -7.85 0.70
CA ARG A 455 13.64 -7.36 -0.65
C ARG A 455 14.65 -6.29 -1.06
N GLY A 456 14.95 -6.22 -2.35
CA GLY A 456 15.83 -5.22 -2.94
C GLY A 456 15.39 -4.81 -4.34
N PHE A 457 15.78 -3.63 -4.79
CA PHE A 457 15.44 -3.12 -6.11
C PHE A 457 16.59 -2.28 -6.68
N GLY A 458 16.96 -2.56 -7.92
CA GLY A 458 17.88 -1.72 -8.70
C GLY A 458 17.15 -1.07 -9.86
N PHE A 459 17.41 0.22 -10.08
CA PHE A 459 16.82 1.00 -11.16
C PHE A 459 17.87 1.91 -11.77
N THR A 460 18.10 1.81 -13.07
CA THR A 460 19.19 2.54 -13.73
C THR A 460 18.78 3.89 -14.30
N GLY A 461 17.48 4.19 -14.38
CA GLY A 461 16.98 5.49 -14.81
C GLY A 461 17.08 6.55 -13.71
N GLY A 462 16.93 7.82 -14.09
CA GLY A 462 16.90 8.95 -13.17
C GLY A 462 18.01 9.97 -13.41
N HIS A 463 18.84 9.82 -14.45
CA HIS A 463 19.84 10.83 -14.81
C HIS A 463 19.18 12.19 -15.00
N ASN A 464 18.14 12.20 -15.83
CA ASN A 464 17.39 13.38 -16.20
C ASN A 464 16.23 13.56 -15.21
N HIS A 465 16.37 14.54 -14.30
CA HIS A 465 15.41 14.80 -13.23
C HIS A 465 13.99 15.01 -13.75
N TRP A 466 13.85 15.64 -14.91
CA TRP A 466 12.55 15.93 -15.51
C TRP A 466 11.73 14.67 -15.80
N ASN A 467 12.37 13.51 -15.99
CA ASN A 467 11.66 12.25 -16.23
C ASN A 467 10.79 11.82 -15.04
N TRP A 468 11.03 12.34 -13.82
CA TRP A 468 10.12 12.16 -12.69
C TRP A 468 8.75 12.79 -12.90
N GLY A 469 8.58 13.67 -13.90
CA GLY A 469 7.28 14.17 -14.31
C GLY A 469 6.39 13.11 -14.97
N ASP A 470 6.98 12.11 -15.62
CA ASP A 470 6.23 10.99 -16.19
C ASP A 470 5.62 10.13 -15.08
N PRO A 471 4.29 9.90 -15.09
CA PRO A 471 3.61 9.20 -14.01
C PRO A 471 4.01 7.72 -13.92
N ASN A 472 4.30 7.04 -15.04
CA ASN A 472 4.64 5.62 -15.03
C ASN A 472 6.07 5.38 -14.56
N PHE A 473 7.01 6.23 -14.99
CA PHE A 473 8.41 6.21 -14.52
C PHE A 473 8.49 6.39 -13.00
N ARG A 474 7.77 7.41 -12.49
CA ARG A 474 7.71 7.69 -11.06
C ARG A 474 6.98 6.58 -10.28
N LYS A 475 5.81 6.14 -10.76
CA LYS A 475 4.99 5.09 -10.13
C LYS A 475 5.75 3.78 -9.96
N LEU A 476 6.52 3.36 -10.97
CA LEU A 476 7.31 2.14 -10.89
C LEU A 476 8.27 2.16 -9.69
N VAL A 477 9.00 3.26 -9.51
CA VAL A 477 9.95 3.42 -8.40
C VAL A 477 9.22 3.50 -7.06
N LEU A 478 8.10 4.22 -6.98
CA LEU A 478 7.30 4.29 -5.76
C LEU A 478 6.74 2.91 -5.37
N ASN A 479 6.25 2.14 -6.33
CA ASN A 479 5.81 0.76 -6.12
C ASN A 479 6.95 -0.12 -5.61
N ALA A 480 8.16 0.04 -6.17
CA ALA A 480 9.34 -0.68 -5.73
C ALA A 480 9.74 -0.35 -4.29
N ILE A 481 9.64 0.91 -3.89
CA ILE A 481 9.92 1.35 -2.52
C ILE A 481 8.92 0.72 -1.54
N VAL A 482 7.62 0.78 -1.84
CA VAL A 482 6.57 0.14 -1.02
C VAL A 482 6.80 -1.37 -0.93
N TRP A 483 7.08 -2.02 -2.05
CA TRP A 483 7.35 -3.44 -2.10
C TRP A 483 8.58 -3.81 -1.27
N CYS A 484 9.67 -3.06 -1.37
CA CYS A 484 10.89 -3.27 -0.59
C CYS A 484 10.66 -3.10 0.92
N ALA A 485 9.82 -2.15 1.33
CA ALA A 485 9.40 -1.95 2.72
C ALA A 485 8.41 -3.02 3.24
N LYS A 486 8.12 -4.04 2.41
CA LYS A 486 7.11 -5.07 2.66
C LYS A 486 5.73 -4.48 2.95
N GLY A 487 5.41 -3.37 2.29
CA GLY A 487 4.07 -2.82 2.18
C GLY A 487 3.29 -3.46 1.04
N GLU A 488 1.99 -3.25 1.04
CA GLU A 488 1.10 -3.66 -0.04
C GLU A 488 1.08 -2.57 -1.11
N VAL A 489 1.47 -2.92 -2.33
CA VAL A 489 1.38 -2.00 -3.47
C VAL A 489 -0.07 -1.99 -3.95
N PRO A 490 -0.75 -0.83 -3.99
CA PRO A 490 -2.12 -0.73 -4.50
C PRO A 490 -2.24 -1.28 -5.92
N ASN A 491 -3.41 -1.82 -6.29
CA ASN A 491 -3.64 -2.33 -7.65
C ASN A 491 -3.50 -1.23 -8.73
N SER A 492 -3.82 0.02 -8.39
CA SER A 492 -3.59 1.21 -9.22
C SER A 492 -2.13 1.68 -9.27
N GLY A 493 -1.26 1.11 -8.44
CA GLY A 493 0.07 1.63 -8.14
C GLY A 493 0.05 2.89 -7.26
N VAL A 494 1.24 3.31 -6.83
CA VAL A 494 1.47 4.42 -5.90
C VAL A 494 1.68 5.73 -6.66
N GLY A 495 1.13 6.83 -6.15
CA GLY A 495 1.51 8.19 -6.58
C GLY A 495 0.95 8.64 -7.93
N ASP A 496 -0.34 8.38 -8.18
CA ASP A 496 -1.05 8.76 -9.42
C ASP A 496 -1.37 10.27 -9.55
N SER A 497 -1.02 11.08 -8.55
CA SER A 497 -1.19 12.54 -8.61
C SER A 497 -0.26 13.16 -9.67
N PRO A 498 -0.77 14.07 -10.53
CA PRO A 498 0.08 14.84 -11.43
C PRO A 498 1.15 15.65 -10.68
N VAL A 499 2.37 15.66 -11.22
CA VAL A 499 3.45 16.55 -10.76
C VAL A 499 3.47 17.76 -11.68
N THR A 500 3.67 18.96 -11.13
CA THR A 500 3.80 20.18 -11.93
C THR A 500 5.28 20.48 -12.20
N LEU A 501 5.58 21.36 -13.16
CA LEU A 501 6.96 21.75 -13.41
C LEU A 501 7.60 22.39 -12.17
N GLU A 502 6.85 23.18 -11.42
CA GLU A 502 7.33 23.91 -10.25
C GLU A 502 7.78 22.94 -9.16
N LYS A 503 7.06 21.83 -8.98
CA LYS A 503 7.49 20.74 -8.08
C LYS A 503 8.75 20.02 -8.56
N LEU A 504 9.02 19.98 -9.86
CA LEU A 504 10.28 19.45 -10.42
C LEU A 504 11.43 20.46 -10.27
N GLU A 505 11.14 21.77 -10.30
CA GLU A 505 12.14 22.82 -10.08
C GLU A 505 12.49 23.02 -8.59
N ASP A 506 11.65 22.54 -7.67
CA ASP A 506 11.91 22.59 -6.23
C ASP A 506 13.18 21.80 -5.83
N ASN A 507 14.02 22.41 -4.99
CA ASN A 507 15.22 21.80 -4.40
C ASN A 507 16.32 21.38 -5.39
N GLN A 508 16.29 21.89 -6.64
CA GLN A 508 17.38 21.74 -7.59
C GLN A 508 18.71 22.24 -6.99
N ASP A 509 19.81 21.59 -7.35
CA ASP A 509 21.14 21.86 -6.82
C ASP A 509 21.76 23.14 -7.38
N TYR A 510 21.34 23.54 -8.59
CA TYR A 510 21.83 24.68 -9.34
C TYR A 510 20.69 25.59 -9.78
N ASP A 511 21.02 26.86 -10.07
CA ASP A 511 20.06 27.77 -10.69
C ASP A 511 19.79 27.38 -12.15
N PRO A 512 18.57 27.64 -12.67
CA PRO A 512 18.25 27.38 -14.06
C PRO A 512 19.15 28.21 -14.99
N PRO A 513 19.71 27.63 -16.06
CA PRO A 513 20.48 28.39 -17.03
C PRO A 513 19.61 29.41 -17.76
N GLU A 514 20.19 30.53 -18.22
CA GLU A 514 19.45 31.64 -18.86
C GLU A 514 18.57 31.21 -20.04
N ASN A 515 18.98 30.15 -20.76
CA ASN A 515 18.29 29.61 -21.92
C ASN A 515 17.37 28.41 -21.60
N PHE A 516 17.08 28.14 -20.32
CA PHE A 516 16.22 27.02 -19.93
C PHE A 516 14.79 27.24 -20.43
N ASN A 517 14.31 26.31 -21.26
CA ASN A 517 12.98 26.36 -21.85
C ASN A 517 11.98 25.53 -21.03
N ARG A 518 11.28 26.19 -20.10
CA ARG A 518 10.24 25.59 -19.27
C ARG A 518 9.08 25.00 -20.09
N ASP A 519 8.71 25.65 -21.18
CA ASP A 519 7.58 25.22 -22.00
C ASP A 519 7.91 23.94 -22.77
N SER A 520 9.15 23.78 -23.22
CA SER A 520 9.62 22.53 -23.84
C SER A 520 9.51 21.34 -22.87
N ILE A 521 9.79 21.55 -21.57
CA ILE A 521 9.63 20.51 -20.55
C ILE A 521 8.14 20.22 -20.30
N ARG A 522 7.30 21.26 -20.17
CA ARG A 522 5.84 21.09 -20.00
C ARG A 522 5.22 20.34 -21.16
N GLU A 523 5.57 20.67 -22.39
CA GLU A 523 5.09 19.99 -23.61
C GLU A 523 5.55 18.53 -23.65
N ARG A 524 6.85 18.27 -23.44
CA ARG A 524 7.42 16.91 -23.48
C ARG A 524 6.75 15.99 -22.48
N LEU A 525 6.45 16.49 -21.28
CA LEU A 525 5.91 15.70 -20.17
C LEU A 525 4.39 15.87 -20.00
N ARG A 526 3.73 16.66 -20.85
CA ARG A 526 2.29 16.99 -20.78
C ARG A 526 1.86 17.52 -19.40
N LEU A 527 2.69 18.37 -18.78
CA LEU A 527 2.44 18.94 -17.44
C LEU A 527 1.48 20.13 -17.52
N ALA A 528 0.58 20.25 -16.54
CA ALA A 528 -0.37 21.36 -16.45
C ALA A 528 0.33 22.73 -16.17
N PRO A 529 -0.26 23.88 -16.57
CA PRO A 529 0.28 25.21 -16.24
C PRO A 529 0.12 25.57 -14.75
N SER A 530 1.02 26.40 -14.21
CA SER A 530 1.02 26.83 -12.80
C SER A 530 0.00 27.91 -12.47
N ASN A 531 -0.83 27.69 -11.44
CA ASN A 531 -1.56 28.75 -10.73
C ASN A 531 -0.81 29.12 -9.45
N ASN A 532 0.02 30.17 -9.48
CA ASN A 532 0.69 30.69 -8.29
C ASN A 532 -0.25 31.58 -7.47
N GLY A 533 -0.67 31.11 -6.29
CA GLY A 533 -1.21 31.98 -5.24
C GLY A 533 -2.23 31.35 -4.29
N ALA A 534 -1.81 30.49 -3.35
CA ALA A 534 -2.45 30.33 -2.04
C ALA A 534 -1.52 29.57 -1.08
N ALA A 535 -1.17 30.21 0.03
CA ALA A 535 -0.27 29.67 1.04
C ALA A 535 -0.87 28.47 1.79
N ALA A 536 0.00 27.51 2.12
CA ALA A 536 -0.32 26.28 2.81
C ALA A 536 -0.82 26.53 4.25
N ALA A 537 -1.97 25.94 4.59
CA ALA A 537 -2.39 25.70 5.97
C ALA A 537 -2.63 24.20 6.15
N SER A 538 -1.75 23.54 6.89
CA SER A 538 -1.83 22.12 7.22
C SER A 538 -3.08 21.80 8.06
N ARG A 539 -3.83 20.75 7.69
CA ARG A 539 -4.77 20.09 8.61
C ARG A 539 -4.53 18.59 8.61
N LYS A 540 -4.38 18.08 9.83
CA LYS A 540 -4.44 16.66 10.22
C LYS A 540 -5.82 16.10 9.93
N THR A 541 -5.87 14.89 9.40
CA THR A 541 -7.07 14.08 9.16
C THR A 541 -6.80 12.72 9.81
N SER A 542 -7.63 12.37 10.78
CA SER A 542 -7.57 11.15 11.60
C SER A 542 -8.27 9.98 10.90
N ASP A 543 -7.82 8.75 11.08
CA ASP A 543 -8.55 7.58 10.58
C ASP A 543 -9.53 7.07 11.64
N SER A 544 -10.79 6.86 11.27
CA SER A 544 -11.77 6.14 12.09
C SER A 544 -12.46 5.10 11.23
N GLU A 545 -12.09 3.83 11.41
CA GLU A 545 -12.75 2.68 10.79
C GLU A 545 -14.30 2.73 10.86
N PRO A 546 -15.01 2.05 9.94
CA PRO A 546 -16.47 2.06 9.89
C PRO A 546 -17.05 1.45 11.16
N SER A 547 -17.87 2.21 11.89
CA SER A 547 -18.46 1.72 13.14
C SER A 547 -19.40 0.53 12.90
N GLU A 548 -19.36 -0.45 13.81
CA GLU A 548 -20.24 -1.62 13.94
C GLU A 548 -21.75 -1.30 14.13
N ARG A 549 -22.23 -0.08 13.82
CA ARG A 549 -23.61 0.34 14.08
C ARG A 549 -24.64 0.07 12.97
N LEU A 550 -24.27 -0.59 11.87
CA LEU A 550 -25.23 -0.88 10.78
C LEU A 550 -26.24 -2.02 11.09
N THR A 551 -26.36 -2.46 12.35
CA THR A 551 -27.38 -3.45 12.76
C THR A 551 -28.38 -2.97 13.82
N GLN A 552 -28.36 -1.71 14.25
CA GLN A 552 -29.42 -1.19 15.11
C GLN A 552 -30.58 -0.61 14.29
N LYS A 553 -31.76 -1.21 14.44
CA LYS A 553 -33.04 -0.65 13.97
C LYS A 553 -33.17 0.79 14.46
N ALA A 554 -33.29 1.74 13.54
CA ALA A 554 -33.72 3.09 13.85
C ALA A 554 -35.14 3.05 14.45
N GLU A 555 -35.26 3.35 15.74
CA GLU A 555 -36.53 3.67 16.36
C GLU A 555 -36.97 5.05 15.85
N ALA A 556 -38.09 5.08 15.14
CA ALA A 556 -38.71 6.32 14.72
C ALA A 556 -39.30 7.02 15.96
N GLY A 557 -38.75 8.18 16.32
CA GLY A 557 -39.37 9.08 17.31
C GLY A 557 -38.46 9.71 18.37
N GLY A 558 -37.28 10.20 18.00
CA GLY A 558 -36.42 11.02 18.88
C GLY A 558 -36.40 12.49 18.45
N ASP A 559 -36.47 13.39 19.42
CA ASP A 559 -36.47 14.86 19.28
C ASP A 559 -35.33 15.33 18.37
N ILE A 560 -35.67 15.85 17.18
CA ILE A 560 -34.69 16.33 16.20
C ILE A 560 -34.12 17.64 16.74
N GLY A 561 -32.80 17.68 16.98
CA GLY A 561 -32.10 18.89 17.40
C GLY A 561 -32.38 20.09 16.49
N SER A 562 -31.99 21.28 16.95
CA SER A 562 -32.19 22.54 16.22
C SER A 562 -31.70 22.43 14.76
N ARG A 563 -32.54 22.81 13.79
CA ARG A 563 -32.17 22.90 12.36
C ARG A 563 -31.53 24.23 11.98
N ASP A 564 -31.14 25.04 12.97
CA ASP A 564 -30.41 26.27 12.73
C ASP A 564 -29.06 25.96 12.05
N PRO A 565 -28.68 26.67 10.97
CA PRO A 565 -27.42 26.42 10.26
C PRO A 565 -26.18 26.46 11.18
N ALA A 566 -26.20 27.26 12.26
CA ALA A 566 -25.10 27.33 13.22
C ALA A 566 -24.93 26.02 14.02
N GLU A 567 -26.02 25.27 14.21
CA GLU A 567 -26.09 24.04 14.99
C GLU A 567 -26.10 22.78 14.11
N ALA A 568 -26.35 22.90 12.81
CA ALA A 568 -26.47 21.76 11.90
C ALA A 568 -25.16 20.97 11.75
N VAL A 569 -24.01 21.67 11.75
CA VAL A 569 -22.69 21.03 11.56
C VAL A 569 -22.25 20.20 12.78
N SER A 570 -22.60 20.63 13.99
CA SER A 570 -22.24 19.93 15.24
C SER A 570 -23.00 18.62 15.43
N GLN A 571 -24.09 18.44 14.68
CA GLN A 571 -24.93 17.23 14.68
C GLN A 571 -24.47 16.17 13.66
N LEU A 572 -23.45 16.46 12.85
CA LEU A 572 -22.89 15.50 11.89
C LEU A 572 -21.84 14.62 12.57
N ASP A 573 -22.01 13.30 12.43
CA ASP A 573 -20.92 12.36 12.68
C ASP A 573 -19.94 12.40 11.49
N VAL A 574 -18.83 13.11 11.68
CA VAL A 574 -17.81 13.28 10.64
C VAL A 574 -16.70 12.26 10.87
N HIS A 575 -16.39 11.46 9.85
CA HIS A 575 -15.21 10.58 9.85
C HIS A 575 -13.98 11.40 10.26
N ALA A 576 -13.10 10.82 11.06
CA ALA A 576 -12.02 11.58 11.69
C ALA A 576 -11.09 12.26 10.65
N GLY A 577 -11.15 11.81 9.39
CA GLY A 577 -10.32 12.27 8.29
C GLY A 577 -10.96 13.40 7.48
N LEU A 578 -12.16 13.82 7.86
CA LEU A 578 -12.93 14.85 7.19
C LEU A 578 -13.19 15.98 8.17
N LYS A 579 -13.38 17.18 7.63
CA LYS A 579 -13.86 18.33 8.40
C LYS A 579 -15.10 18.87 7.72
N ALA A 580 -16.22 18.85 8.44
CA ALA A 580 -17.41 19.58 8.02
C ALA A 580 -17.31 21.06 8.45
N LYS A 581 -17.72 21.94 7.55
CA LYS A 581 -17.92 23.37 7.80
C LYS A 581 -19.18 23.79 7.05
N LEU A 582 -19.93 24.75 7.62
CA LEU A 582 -20.99 25.42 6.90
C LEU A 582 -20.39 26.31 5.82
N PHE A 583 -20.68 26.01 4.55
CA PHE A 583 -20.22 26.80 3.40
C PHE A 583 -21.21 27.91 3.04
N ALA A 584 -22.51 27.58 2.93
CA ALA A 584 -23.59 28.50 2.64
C ALA A 584 -24.88 28.02 3.34
N ALA A 585 -25.79 28.95 3.62
CA ALA A 585 -27.10 28.69 4.23
C ALA A 585 -28.10 29.79 3.81
N GLU A 586 -29.35 29.67 4.22
CA GLU A 586 -30.35 30.71 4.09
C GLU A 586 -29.83 32.03 4.69
N PRO A 587 -30.08 33.18 4.04
CA PRO A 587 -30.92 33.39 2.85
C PRO A 587 -30.18 33.25 1.49
N MET A 588 -28.92 32.80 1.47
CA MET A 588 -28.13 32.70 0.23
C MET A 588 -28.67 31.61 -0.70
N ILE A 589 -29.02 30.46 -0.12
CA ILE A 589 -29.58 29.26 -0.76
C ILE A 589 -30.84 28.84 0.01
N HIS A 590 -31.79 28.15 -0.63
CA HIS A 590 -33.05 27.76 0.01
C HIS A 590 -33.35 26.26 -0.08
N SER A 591 -33.19 25.65 -1.26
CA SER A 591 -33.52 24.24 -1.47
C SER A 591 -32.57 23.63 -2.49
N VAL A 592 -31.52 22.96 -2.02
CA VAL A 592 -30.46 22.43 -2.88
C VAL A 592 -30.82 21.03 -3.37
N SER A 593 -30.87 20.83 -4.68
CA SER A 593 -31.04 19.50 -5.31
C SER A 593 -29.76 18.92 -5.90
N ASN A 594 -28.84 19.77 -6.35
CA ASN A 594 -27.56 19.38 -6.93
C ASN A 594 -26.57 20.56 -6.93
N ILE A 595 -25.27 20.23 -6.93
CA ILE A 595 -24.17 21.17 -7.05
C ILE A 595 -23.11 20.67 -8.03
N ASP A 596 -22.33 21.61 -8.58
CA ASP A 596 -21.08 21.34 -9.32
C ASP A 596 -20.02 22.40 -9.00
N ILE A 597 -18.75 22.13 -9.32
CA ILE A 597 -17.62 23.03 -9.09
C ILE A 597 -16.96 23.36 -10.41
N ASP A 598 -16.91 24.64 -10.76
CA ASP A 598 -16.26 25.07 -12.00
C ASP A 598 -14.72 25.10 -11.88
N HIS A 599 -14.05 25.28 -13.02
CA HIS A 599 -12.59 25.38 -13.11
C HIS A 599 -11.98 26.56 -12.33
N ARG A 600 -12.80 27.49 -11.82
CA ARG A 600 -12.39 28.63 -10.98
C ARG A 600 -12.61 28.34 -9.48
N GLY A 601 -13.09 27.15 -9.13
CA GLY A 601 -13.36 26.73 -7.75
C GLY A 601 -14.67 27.28 -7.18
N ARG A 602 -15.58 27.78 -8.03
CA ARG A 602 -16.87 28.33 -7.59
C ARG A 602 -17.91 27.22 -7.51
N VAL A 603 -18.81 27.31 -6.53
CA VAL A 603 -19.85 26.29 -6.32
C VAL A 603 -21.12 26.74 -7.04
N TRP A 604 -21.58 25.93 -7.98
CA TRP A 604 -22.81 26.13 -8.72
C TRP A 604 -23.93 25.32 -8.09
N VAL A 605 -25.12 25.90 -7.95
CA VAL A 605 -26.21 25.32 -7.15
C VAL A 605 -27.52 25.36 -7.90
N CYS A 606 -28.21 24.21 -7.97
CA CYS A 606 -29.63 24.15 -8.29
C CYS A 606 -30.44 24.50 -7.03
N ASP A 607 -31.01 25.71 -6.99
CA ASP A 607 -31.86 26.19 -5.90
C ASP A 607 -33.34 26.09 -6.31
N VAL A 608 -34.00 25.03 -5.84
CA VAL A 608 -35.27 24.49 -6.36
C VAL A 608 -36.46 24.63 -5.40
N VAL A 609 -36.93 25.86 -5.24
CA VAL A 609 -38.04 26.19 -4.35
C VAL A 609 -39.41 25.74 -4.91
N ASN A 610 -39.49 25.49 -6.22
CA ASN A 610 -40.73 25.12 -6.92
C ASN A 610 -40.93 23.61 -7.08
N TYR A 611 -40.14 22.77 -6.40
CA TYR A 611 -40.27 21.31 -6.47
C TYR A 611 -41.63 20.79 -5.97
N ARG A 612 -42.29 19.95 -6.78
CA ARG A 612 -43.55 19.26 -6.47
C ARG A 612 -44.66 20.18 -5.93
N ARG A 613 -44.87 21.35 -6.56
CA ARG A 613 -45.93 22.29 -6.14
C ARG A 613 -47.31 21.64 -5.99
N PHE A 614 -47.63 20.65 -6.83
CA PHE A 614 -48.88 19.89 -6.76
C PHE A 614 -49.06 19.04 -5.48
N ARG A 615 -48.02 18.88 -4.65
CA ARG A 615 -48.05 18.23 -3.33
C ARG A 615 -47.67 19.16 -2.19
N ASN A 616 -47.28 20.40 -2.49
CA ASN A 616 -46.78 21.39 -1.54
C ASN A 616 -47.60 22.70 -1.66
N GLU A 617 -48.93 22.59 -1.67
CA GLU A 617 -49.85 23.71 -1.95
C GLU A 617 -49.72 24.88 -0.96
N ASP A 618 -49.29 24.58 0.28
CA ASP A 618 -49.07 25.59 1.33
C ASP A 618 -47.76 26.39 1.15
N HIS A 619 -46.86 25.94 0.26
CA HIS A 619 -45.61 26.65 -0.02
C HIS A 619 -45.83 27.69 -1.14
N PRO A 620 -45.61 28.99 -0.91
CA PRO A 620 -45.90 30.03 -1.90
C PRO A 620 -45.05 29.88 -3.19
N GLY A 621 -43.89 29.23 -3.04
CA GLY A 621 -42.86 29.04 -4.08
C GLY A 621 -42.31 30.38 -4.62
N CYS A 622 -41.48 30.31 -5.65
CA CYS A 622 -40.93 31.49 -6.33
C CYS A 622 -41.63 31.71 -7.67
N LYS A 623 -42.21 32.90 -7.90
CA LYS A 623 -42.96 33.21 -9.14
C LYS A 623 -42.05 33.35 -10.35
N GLU A 624 -40.82 33.80 -10.10
CA GLU A 624 -39.76 34.00 -11.08
C GLU A 624 -39.16 32.67 -11.56
N GLY A 625 -39.46 31.56 -10.88
CA GLY A 625 -38.93 30.23 -11.15
C GLY A 625 -37.72 29.86 -10.30
N ASP A 626 -37.27 28.62 -10.45
CA ASP A 626 -36.06 28.12 -9.79
C ASP A 626 -34.78 28.74 -10.38
N ARG A 627 -33.69 28.64 -9.62
CA ARG A 627 -32.44 29.37 -9.88
C ARG A 627 -31.25 28.44 -10.02
N ILE A 628 -30.33 28.81 -10.92
CA ILE A 628 -28.94 28.37 -10.89
C ILE A 628 -28.12 29.49 -10.26
N LEU A 629 -27.50 29.19 -9.12
CA LEU A 629 -26.66 30.14 -8.38
C LEU A 629 -25.19 29.82 -8.58
N ILE A 630 -24.36 30.86 -8.46
CA ILE A 630 -22.89 30.76 -8.35
C ILE A 630 -22.52 31.30 -6.98
N LEU A 631 -21.84 30.50 -6.17
CA LEU A 631 -21.34 30.86 -4.84
C LEU A 631 -19.81 30.92 -4.88
N GLU A 632 -19.24 31.98 -4.30
CA GLU A 632 -17.80 32.23 -4.27
C GLU A 632 -17.32 32.47 -2.84
N ASP A 633 -16.21 31.82 -2.49
CA ASP A 633 -15.37 32.16 -1.34
C ASP A 633 -14.19 32.99 -1.86
N THR A 634 -14.27 34.31 -1.70
CA THR A 634 -13.27 35.24 -2.24
C THR A 634 -12.08 35.43 -1.31
N ASN A 635 -12.15 34.92 -0.07
CA ASN A 635 -11.14 35.12 0.95
C ASN A 635 -10.43 33.81 1.39
N GLY A 636 -10.92 32.66 0.93
CA GLY A 636 -10.36 31.33 1.18
C GLY A 636 -10.62 30.77 2.58
N ASP A 637 -11.61 31.27 3.33
CA ASP A 637 -11.92 30.81 4.68
C ASP A 637 -12.79 29.53 4.73
N GLY A 638 -13.24 29.07 3.57
CA GLY A 638 -14.13 27.94 3.36
C GLY A 638 -15.61 28.28 3.57
N ARG A 639 -16.02 29.53 3.39
CA ARG A 639 -17.41 30.01 3.40
C ARG A 639 -17.67 30.88 2.18
N ALA A 640 -18.85 30.74 1.59
CA ALA A 640 -19.27 31.66 0.55
C ALA A 640 -19.51 33.04 1.15
N ASP A 641 -18.87 34.06 0.58
CA ASP A 641 -19.09 35.47 0.91
C ASP A 641 -19.73 36.26 -0.25
N ARG A 642 -19.75 35.66 -1.44
CA ARG A 642 -20.46 36.18 -2.60
C ARG A 642 -21.34 35.13 -3.23
N TRP A 643 -22.42 35.61 -3.83
CA TRP A 643 -23.29 34.80 -4.66
C TRP A 643 -23.91 35.62 -5.78
N LYS A 644 -24.26 34.95 -6.87
CA LYS A 644 -24.96 35.53 -8.03
C LYS A 644 -26.00 34.54 -8.56
N VAL A 645 -27.02 35.06 -9.22
CA VAL A 645 -27.95 34.25 -10.04
C VAL A 645 -27.38 34.19 -11.45
N PHE A 646 -27.02 33.00 -11.92
CA PHE A 646 -26.59 32.77 -13.30
C PHE A 646 -27.79 32.71 -14.24
N TYR A 647 -28.82 31.98 -13.84
CA TYR A 647 -30.08 31.85 -14.58
C TYR A 647 -31.24 31.63 -13.60
N GLN A 648 -32.39 32.21 -13.92
CA GLN A 648 -33.64 31.97 -13.18
C GLN A 648 -34.81 31.94 -14.15
N GLY A 649 -35.68 30.93 -14.01
CA GLY A 649 -36.86 30.80 -14.86
C GLY A 649 -37.71 29.59 -14.52
N SER A 650 -39.02 29.70 -14.75
CA SER A 650 -39.96 28.59 -14.51
C SER A 650 -39.76 27.40 -15.47
N ASP A 651 -39.02 27.63 -16.55
CA ASP A 651 -38.62 26.59 -17.50
C ASP A 651 -37.49 25.69 -16.99
N ILE A 652 -36.87 26.03 -15.86
CA ILE A 652 -35.96 25.16 -15.11
C ILE A 652 -36.52 24.77 -13.73
N ASP A 653 -37.82 24.96 -13.48
CA ASP A 653 -38.44 24.49 -12.24
C ASP A 653 -38.16 23.00 -12.04
N SER A 654 -37.77 22.62 -10.82
CA SER A 654 -37.33 21.27 -10.47
C SER A 654 -36.03 20.85 -11.17
N ALA A 655 -35.04 21.76 -11.26
CA ALA A 655 -33.71 21.41 -11.73
C ALA A 655 -33.06 20.35 -10.81
N HIS A 656 -32.70 19.18 -11.34
CA HIS A 656 -32.08 18.10 -10.56
C HIS A 656 -30.59 17.94 -10.83
N GLY A 657 -30.04 18.73 -11.74
CA GLY A 657 -28.66 18.58 -12.17
C GLY A 657 -28.09 19.85 -12.79
N VAL A 658 -26.86 20.18 -12.42
CA VAL A 658 -26.02 21.20 -13.04
C VAL A 658 -24.65 20.59 -13.34
N CYS A 659 -24.11 20.86 -14.53
CA CYS A 659 -22.74 20.52 -14.90
C CYS A 659 -22.11 21.71 -15.62
N VAL A 660 -20.94 22.16 -15.18
CA VAL A 660 -20.34 23.42 -15.62
C VAL A 660 -19.00 23.15 -16.29
N LEU A 661 -18.91 23.54 -17.56
CA LEU A 661 -17.72 23.39 -18.38
C LEU A 661 -17.24 24.77 -18.87
N PRO A 662 -15.94 25.02 -19.03
CA PRO A 662 -15.47 26.23 -19.69
C PRO A 662 -15.90 26.23 -21.18
N THR A 663 -16.13 27.41 -21.74
CA THR A 663 -16.19 27.54 -23.21
C THR A 663 -14.82 27.17 -23.83
N PRO A 664 -14.75 26.74 -25.10
CA PRO A 664 -13.48 26.36 -25.74
C PRO A 664 -12.42 27.47 -25.73
N ASP A 665 -12.83 28.73 -25.69
CA ASP A 665 -11.93 29.89 -25.59
C ASP A 665 -11.64 30.31 -24.13
N GLY A 666 -12.19 29.60 -23.16
CA GLY A 666 -11.99 29.80 -21.72
C GLY A 666 -12.59 31.09 -21.16
N ARG A 667 -13.33 31.88 -21.96
CA ARG A 667 -13.85 33.18 -21.53
C ARG A 667 -15.12 33.08 -20.69
N GLY A 668 -16.00 32.15 -21.03
CA GLY A 668 -17.26 31.96 -20.33
C GLY A 668 -17.49 30.50 -19.94
N THR A 669 -18.76 30.15 -19.73
CA THR A 669 -19.17 28.83 -19.26
C THR A 669 -20.26 28.21 -20.14
N LYS A 670 -20.20 26.90 -20.30
CA LYS A 670 -21.28 26.06 -20.82
C LYS A 670 -21.82 25.24 -19.66
N THR A 671 -23.07 25.50 -19.30
CA THR A 671 -23.74 24.91 -18.15
C THR A 671 -24.89 24.03 -18.63
N ILE A 672 -24.80 22.73 -18.34
CA ILE A 672 -25.84 21.74 -18.65
C ILE A 672 -26.80 21.68 -17.45
N VAL A 673 -28.09 21.88 -17.69
CA VAL A 673 -29.13 21.89 -16.64
C VAL A 673 -30.20 20.85 -16.95
N SER A 674 -30.36 19.88 -16.06
CA SER A 674 -31.39 18.84 -16.11
C SER A 674 -32.64 19.32 -15.39
N ALA A 675 -33.72 19.62 -16.10
CA ALA A 675 -34.94 20.16 -15.50
C ALA A 675 -36.21 19.73 -16.24
N GLY A 676 -37.18 19.21 -15.48
CA GLY A 676 -38.45 18.72 -16.02
C GLY A 676 -38.26 17.63 -17.07
N ALA A 677 -38.78 17.87 -18.29
CA ALA A 677 -38.71 16.93 -19.40
C ALA A 677 -37.50 17.13 -20.32
N ASN A 678 -36.62 18.07 -19.98
CA ASN A 678 -35.58 18.57 -20.87
C ASN A 678 -34.21 18.62 -20.20
N VAL A 679 -33.18 18.64 -21.03
CA VAL A 679 -31.81 18.99 -20.66
C VAL A 679 -31.43 20.22 -21.46
N PHE A 680 -31.11 21.31 -20.78
CA PHE A 680 -30.73 22.58 -21.38
C PHE A 680 -29.22 22.77 -21.38
N VAL A 681 -28.70 23.48 -22.37
CA VAL A 681 -27.33 24.01 -22.38
C VAL A 681 -27.43 25.52 -22.33
N LEU A 682 -27.06 26.08 -21.19
CA LEU A 682 -26.94 27.52 -20.97
C LEU A 682 -25.49 27.92 -21.28
N THR A 683 -25.27 28.94 -22.09
CA THR A 683 -23.92 29.40 -22.44
C THR A 683 -23.76 30.87 -22.06
N ASP A 684 -22.76 31.14 -21.23
CA ASP A 684 -22.14 32.44 -21.04
C ASP A 684 -20.96 32.54 -22.03
N GLN A 685 -21.02 33.51 -22.93
CA GLN A 685 -20.03 33.70 -24.00
C GLN A 685 -19.00 34.77 -23.68
N ASP A 686 -19.37 35.76 -22.86
CA ASP A 686 -18.54 36.94 -22.59
C ASP A 686 -17.87 36.94 -21.21
N GLY A 687 -18.22 35.97 -20.36
CA GLY A 687 -17.63 35.74 -19.04
C GLY A 687 -18.24 36.61 -17.95
N ASP A 688 -19.42 37.20 -18.17
CA ASP A 688 -20.10 38.06 -17.20
C ASP A 688 -20.87 37.29 -16.11
N ASP A 689 -20.81 35.95 -16.15
CA ASP A 689 -21.54 35.02 -15.29
C ASP A 689 -23.07 35.08 -15.49
N ARG A 690 -23.54 35.29 -16.72
CA ARG A 690 -24.95 35.19 -17.11
C ARG A 690 -25.12 34.37 -18.38
N ALA A 691 -26.25 33.67 -18.48
CA ALA A 691 -26.54 32.91 -19.69
C ALA A 691 -26.97 33.82 -20.85
N ASP A 692 -26.11 33.93 -21.87
CA ASP A 692 -26.41 34.62 -23.13
C ASP A 692 -27.26 33.78 -24.08
N LYS A 693 -27.10 32.45 -24.01
CA LYS A 693 -27.74 31.50 -24.91
C LYS A 693 -28.31 30.32 -24.14
N LYS A 694 -29.46 29.83 -24.61
CA LYS A 694 -30.12 28.61 -24.11
C LYS A 694 -30.47 27.68 -25.27
N ASP A 695 -29.86 26.51 -25.31
CA ASP A 695 -30.15 25.44 -26.27
C ASP A 695 -30.75 24.23 -25.56
N LEU A 696 -31.40 23.35 -26.33
CA LEU A 696 -31.81 22.02 -25.86
C LEU A 696 -30.74 20.99 -26.26
N LEU A 697 -30.38 20.12 -25.31
CA LEU A 697 -29.56 18.93 -25.54
C LEU A 697 -30.45 17.70 -25.73
N PHE A 698 -31.39 17.48 -24.81
CA PHE A 698 -32.32 16.35 -24.82
C PHE A 698 -33.73 16.77 -24.42
N THR A 699 -34.72 16.00 -24.86
CA THR A 699 -36.15 16.23 -24.61
C THR A 699 -36.88 14.93 -24.34
N GLY A 700 -38.19 15.02 -24.08
CA GLY A 700 -39.09 13.86 -24.09
C GLY A 700 -38.96 12.95 -22.89
N ILE A 701 -38.38 13.48 -21.81
CA ILE A 701 -38.12 12.75 -20.57
C ILE A 701 -39.34 12.87 -19.64
N GLY A 702 -39.80 11.74 -19.10
CA GLY A 702 -40.84 11.65 -18.09
C GLY A 702 -40.36 12.07 -16.69
N GLY A 703 -41.19 11.84 -15.66
CA GLY A 703 -40.80 12.15 -14.28
C GLY A 703 -40.67 13.66 -14.01
N VAL A 704 -41.43 14.50 -14.72
CA VAL A 704 -41.45 15.96 -14.50
C VAL A 704 -41.86 16.26 -13.06
N GLN A 705 -41.04 17.04 -12.36
CA GLN A 705 -41.19 17.29 -10.92
C GLN A 705 -41.29 16.00 -10.08
N HIS A 706 -40.55 14.97 -10.47
CA HIS A 706 -40.43 13.72 -9.72
C HIS A 706 -38.95 13.43 -9.49
N ASP A 707 -38.62 13.03 -8.27
CA ASP A 707 -37.29 12.58 -7.84
C ASP A 707 -36.71 11.41 -8.64
N HIS A 708 -37.46 10.81 -9.57
CA HIS A 708 -37.05 9.69 -10.43
C HIS A 708 -36.97 10.13 -11.92
N GLY A 709 -36.81 11.43 -12.16
CA GLY A 709 -36.67 12.03 -13.50
C GLY A 709 -35.22 11.99 -14.00
N ILE A 710 -34.87 12.97 -14.83
CA ILE A 710 -33.49 13.20 -15.29
C ILE A 710 -32.64 13.85 -14.18
N HIS A 711 -31.36 13.48 -14.09
CA HIS A 711 -30.45 13.99 -13.07
C HIS A 711 -29.15 14.60 -13.64
N ALA A 712 -28.18 14.88 -12.76
CA ALA A 712 -26.95 15.58 -13.07
C ALA A 712 -26.07 14.87 -14.10
N PHE A 713 -25.39 15.68 -14.89
CA PHE A 713 -24.35 15.26 -15.81
C PHE A 713 -22.99 15.37 -15.10
N VAL A 714 -22.07 14.47 -15.40
CA VAL A 714 -20.69 14.47 -14.94
C VAL A 714 -19.78 14.37 -16.14
N PHE A 715 -18.75 15.20 -16.20
CA PHE A 715 -17.75 15.13 -17.25
C PHE A 715 -16.67 14.11 -16.86
N GLY A 716 -16.53 13.06 -17.68
CA GLY A 716 -15.61 11.96 -17.43
C GLY A 716 -14.19 12.23 -17.95
N PRO A 717 -13.21 11.43 -17.47
CA PRO A 717 -11.80 11.57 -17.87
C PRO A 717 -11.52 11.23 -19.35
N ASP A 718 -12.48 10.60 -20.03
CA ASP A 718 -12.47 10.30 -21.46
C ASP A 718 -13.00 11.45 -22.34
N GLY A 719 -13.40 12.57 -21.73
CA GLY A 719 -13.97 13.71 -22.44
C GLY A 719 -15.47 13.56 -22.77
N LYS A 720 -16.15 12.57 -22.21
CA LYS A 720 -17.58 12.31 -22.42
C LYS A 720 -18.42 12.75 -21.23
N LEU A 721 -19.72 12.91 -21.48
CA LEU A 721 -20.74 13.17 -20.47
C LEU A 721 -21.32 11.86 -19.96
N TYR A 722 -21.46 11.74 -18.65
CA TYR A 722 -22.09 10.63 -17.94
C TYR A 722 -23.28 11.16 -17.16
N PHE A 723 -24.40 10.48 -17.23
CA PHE A 723 -25.63 10.92 -16.57
C PHE A 723 -26.63 9.77 -16.47
N ASN A 724 -27.75 10.02 -15.82
CA ASN A 724 -28.74 9.00 -15.56
C ASN A 724 -30.15 9.58 -15.41
N PHE A 725 -31.13 8.68 -15.47
CA PHE A 725 -32.51 8.99 -15.13
C PHE A 725 -33.18 7.84 -14.36
N GLY A 726 -34.15 8.16 -13.52
CA GLY A 726 -34.91 7.16 -12.77
C GLY A 726 -36.00 6.50 -13.60
N ASN A 727 -36.74 5.57 -13.00
CA ASN A 727 -37.73 4.76 -13.70
C ASN A 727 -38.98 5.52 -14.17
N MET A 728 -39.25 6.70 -13.62
CA MET A 728 -40.34 7.57 -14.07
C MET A 728 -39.99 8.33 -15.37
N ALA A 729 -38.72 8.31 -15.78
CA ALA A 729 -38.24 9.03 -16.94
C ALA A 729 -38.68 8.39 -18.27
N GLY A 730 -38.74 7.06 -18.36
CA GLY A 730 -39.35 6.32 -19.46
C GLY A 730 -38.60 6.34 -20.81
N GLN A 731 -38.20 7.51 -21.32
CA GLN A 731 -37.49 7.66 -22.60
C GLN A 731 -36.66 8.94 -22.61
N ILE A 732 -35.60 8.96 -23.41
CA ILE A 732 -34.85 10.18 -23.76
C ILE A 732 -34.83 10.36 -25.27
N ARG A 733 -34.99 11.62 -25.71
CA ARG A 733 -35.05 12.02 -27.13
C ARG A 733 -34.03 13.11 -27.40
N ASP A 734 -33.63 13.23 -28.66
CA ASP A 734 -32.76 14.32 -29.10
C ASP A 734 -33.44 15.69 -28.93
N LYS A 735 -32.68 16.76 -29.18
CA LYS A 735 -33.17 18.15 -29.16
C LYS A 735 -34.30 18.46 -30.15
N HIS A 736 -34.57 17.58 -31.10
CA HIS A 736 -35.64 17.69 -32.10
C HIS A 736 -36.86 16.83 -31.76
N GLY A 737 -36.81 16.07 -30.65
CA GLY A 737 -37.88 15.17 -30.22
C GLY A 737 -37.87 13.79 -30.88
N ASN A 738 -36.80 13.43 -31.59
CA ASN A 738 -36.67 12.09 -32.18
C ASN A 738 -36.15 11.09 -31.12
N PRO A 739 -36.63 9.82 -31.14
CA PRO A 739 -36.05 8.76 -30.31
C PRO A 739 -34.55 8.59 -30.58
N ILE A 740 -33.76 8.48 -29.51
CA ILE A 740 -32.34 8.16 -29.62
C ILE A 740 -32.17 6.66 -29.79
N THR A 741 -31.31 6.26 -30.73
CA THR A 741 -30.79 4.90 -30.84
C THR A 741 -29.35 4.92 -30.35
N ASP A 742 -29.01 4.07 -29.39
CA ASP A 742 -27.66 4.02 -28.85
C ASP A 742 -26.68 3.27 -29.78
N THR A 743 -25.40 3.26 -29.42
CA THR A 743 -24.34 2.59 -30.16
C THR A 743 -24.51 1.09 -30.27
N ALA A 744 -25.32 0.46 -29.41
CA ALA A 744 -25.69 -0.95 -29.50
C ALA A 744 -26.86 -1.20 -30.47
N GLY A 745 -27.42 -0.15 -31.07
CA GLY A 745 -28.53 -0.24 -32.03
C GLY A 745 -29.91 -0.30 -31.39
N ASN A 746 -30.03 -0.01 -30.09
CA ASN A 746 -31.28 -0.09 -29.35
C ASN A 746 -31.90 1.31 -29.18
N VAL A 747 -33.22 1.40 -29.35
CA VAL A 747 -33.94 2.63 -28.99
C VAL A 747 -33.92 2.78 -27.47
N VAL A 748 -33.47 3.94 -26.99
CA VAL A 748 -33.33 4.22 -25.55
C VAL A 748 -34.70 4.51 -24.94
N GLN A 749 -35.43 3.44 -24.59
CA GLN A 749 -36.78 3.50 -24.05
C GLN A 749 -37.03 2.34 -23.07
N ALA A 750 -37.66 2.63 -21.94
CA ALA A 750 -38.05 1.65 -20.92
C ALA A 750 -39.31 0.86 -21.32
N ASN A 751 -39.22 0.06 -22.38
CA ASN A 751 -40.33 -0.75 -22.92
C ASN A 751 -40.03 -2.27 -22.91
N ARG A 752 -38.96 -2.69 -22.21
CA ARG A 752 -38.45 -4.06 -22.14
C ARG A 752 -37.87 -4.58 -23.46
N GLN A 753 -37.35 -3.71 -24.33
CA GLN A 753 -36.74 -4.05 -25.62
C GLN A 753 -35.46 -3.23 -25.93
N PRO A 754 -34.29 -3.55 -25.34
CA PRO A 754 -34.08 -4.44 -24.20
C PRO A 754 -34.25 -3.70 -22.86
N TYR A 755 -34.24 -2.36 -22.88
CA TYR A 755 -34.12 -1.56 -21.67
C TYR A 755 -35.41 -1.47 -20.87
N GLN A 756 -35.24 -1.31 -19.55
CA GLN A 756 -36.33 -1.23 -18.58
C GLN A 756 -35.96 -0.26 -17.46
N GLU A 757 -36.98 0.41 -16.90
CA GLU A 757 -36.88 1.32 -15.76
C GLU A 757 -35.78 2.40 -15.92
N GLY A 758 -35.09 2.76 -14.84
CA GLY A 758 -34.00 3.73 -14.82
C GLY A 758 -32.74 3.21 -15.51
N MET A 759 -31.94 4.14 -16.04
CA MET A 759 -30.77 3.85 -16.88
C MET A 759 -29.62 4.83 -16.61
N VAL A 760 -28.41 4.42 -16.99
CA VAL A 760 -27.17 5.21 -16.96
C VAL A 760 -26.64 5.32 -18.38
N PHE A 761 -26.14 6.50 -18.72
CA PHE A 761 -25.76 6.86 -20.08
C PHE A 761 -24.37 7.47 -20.17
N ARG A 762 -23.77 7.36 -21.37
CA ARG A 762 -22.58 8.10 -21.78
C ARG A 762 -22.77 8.69 -23.18
N CYS A 763 -22.31 9.92 -23.43
CA CYS A 763 -22.32 10.53 -24.76
C CYS A 763 -21.25 11.62 -24.91
N ASN A 764 -21.01 12.08 -26.14
CA ASN A 764 -20.18 13.26 -26.38
C ASN A 764 -20.88 14.55 -25.89
N LEU A 765 -20.12 15.64 -25.76
CA LEU A 765 -20.63 16.95 -25.29
C LEU A 765 -21.82 17.52 -26.09
N ASP A 766 -22.00 17.08 -27.34
CA ASP A 766 -23.09 17.49 -28.23
C ASP A 766 -24.27 16.51 -28.24
N GLY A 767 -24.20 15.43 -27.44
CA GLY A 767 -25.18 14.36 -27.36
C GLY A 767 -24.99 13.23 -28.38
N SER A 768 -23.95 13.28 -29.22
CA SER A 768 -23.60 12.20 -30.15
C SER A 768 -22.92 11.01 -29.45
N GLU A 769 -22.77 9.88 -30.16
CA GLU A 769 -22.21 8.63 -29.61
C GLU A 769 -22.87 8.21 -28.28
N PHE A 770 -24.20 8.15 -28.30
CA PHE A 770 -25.00 7.85 -27.12
C PHE A 770 -24.92 6.36 -26.76
N GLU A 771 -24.60 6.04 -25.52
CA GLU A 771 -24.42 4.68 -25.00
C GLU A 771 -25.30 4.47 -23.77
N THR A 772 -25.99 3.32 -23.70
CA THR A 772 -26.68 2.88 -22.49
C THR A 772 -25.77 1.93 -21.71
N LEU A 773 -25.26 2.39 -20.57
CA LEU A 773 -24.23 1.71 -19.79
C LEU A 773 -24.79 0.77 -18.72
N GLY A 774 -26.04 0.94 -18.32
CA GLY A 774 -26.70 0.06 -17.38
C GLY A 774 -28.17 0.42 -17.26
N TRP A 775 -29.01 -0.54 -16.90
CA TRP A 775 -30.46 -0.35 -16.82
C TRP A 775 -31.11 -1.20 -15.73
N ASN A 776 -32.41 -0.99 -15.59
CA ASN A 776 -33.26 -1.61 -14.57
C ASN A 776 -32.98 -1.11 -13.14
N PHE A 777 -32.77 0.20 -13.02
CA PHE A 777 -32.70 0.90 -11.73
C PHE A 777 -34.06 1.49 -11.35
N ARG A 778 -34.29 1.76 -10.07
CA ARG A 778 -35.51 2.43 -9.63
C ARG A 778 -35.38 3.94 -9.69
N ASN A 779 -34.53 4.47 -8.83
CA ASN A 779 -34.25 5.89 -8.70
C ASN A 779 -32.77 6.07 -8.42
N ASN A 780 -31.96 5.82 -9.44
CA ASN A 780 -30.59 6.25 -9.38
C ASN A 780 -30.53 7.77 -9.49
N TRP A 781 -30.03 8.43 -8.44
CA TRP A 781 -30.02 9.89 -8.38
C TRP A 781 -28.83 10.47 -9.13
N MET A 782 -27.60 10.08 -8.81
CA MET A 782 -26.42 10.62 -9.50
C MET A 782 -25.37 9.54 -9.73
N VAL A 783 -24.96 9.40 -10.99
CA VAL A 783 -23.73 8.68 -11.35
C VAL A 783 -22.52 9.55 -11.07
N THR A 784 -21.49 8.97 -10.50
CA THR A 784 -20.14 9.54 -10.39
C THR A 784 -19.15 8.66 -11.13
N VAL A 785 -18.16 9.31 -11.74
CA VAL A 785 -17.13 8.66 -12.53
C VAL A 785 -15.80 8.91 -11.83
N ASP A 786 -15.06 7.85 -11.52
CA ASP A 786 -13.70 8.00 -11.01
C ASP A 786 -12.68 8.27 -12.13
N SER A 787 -11.44 8.58 -11.77
CA SER A 787 -10.37 8.86 -12.74
C SER A 787 -10.02 7.70 -13.66
N PHE A 788 -10.51 6.48 -13.38
CA PHE A 788 -10.33 5.29 -14.21
C PHE A 788 -11.53 5.01 -15.11
N GLY A 789 -12.59 5.83 -15.05
CA GLY A 789 -13.84 5.61 -15.78
C GLY A 789 -14.81 4.68 -15.05
N THR A 790 -14.53 4.32 -13.80
CA THR A 790 -15.43 3.47 -13.01
C THR A 790 -16.66 4.25 -12.59
N LEU A 791 -17.82 3.61 -12.66
CA LEU A 791 -19.11 4.23 -12.41
C LEU A 791 -19.70 3.76 -11.08
N TRP A 792 -20.10 4.72 -10.26
CA TRP A 792 -20.79 4.49 -9.00
C TRP A 792 -22.05 5.33 -8.94
N GLN A 793 -23.13 4.81 -8.36
CA GLN A 793 -24.33 5.60 -8.12
C GLN A 793 -25.11 5.12 -6.89
N SER A 794 -25.87 6.02 -6.28
CA SER A 794 -26.96 5.60 -5.39
C SER A 794 -28.18 5.16 -6.21
N ASP A 795 -29.00 4.26 -5.67
CA ASP A 795 -30.32 3.88 -6.18
C ASP A 795 -31.32 3.78 -5.01
N ASN A 796 -32.34 4.64 -5.03
CA ASN A 796 -33.13 5.01 -3.84
C ASN A 796 -34.58 4.45 -3.84
N ASP A 797 -35.05 4.22 -2.60
CA ASP A 797 -36.43 4.15 -2.06
C ASP A 797 -37.25 2.83 -1.96
N ASP A 798 -37.76 2.63 -0.74
CA ASP A 798 -38.95 1.95 -0.15
C ASP A 798 -39.58 0.70 -0.82
N ASP A 799 -38.78 -0.27 -1.24
CA ASP A 799 -39.22 -1.62 -1.67
C ASP A 799 -39.61 -2.59 -0.53
N GLY A 800 -39.75 -2.08 0.69
CA GLY A 800 -40.06 -2.88 1.88
C GLY A 800 -38.84 -3.35 2.69
N THR A 801 -37.60 -3.06 2.24
CA THR A 801 -36.37 -3.31 3.03
C THR A 801 -35.74 -2.05 3.65
N ARG A 802 -36.25 -0.85 3.32
CA ARG A 802 -35.79 0.48 3.83
C ARG A 802 -34.33 0.84 3.51
N GLY A 803 -33.66 0.19 2.55
CA GLY A 803 -32.26 0.49 2.20
C GLY A 803 -32.10 1.22 0.87
N ALA A 804 -31.30 2.29 0.84
CA ALA A 804 -30.71 2.81 -0.40
C ALA A 804 -29.52 1.92 -0.82
N ARG A 805 -29.37 1.62 -2.11
CA ARG A 805 -28.24 0.83 -2.63
C ARG A 805 -27.17 1.74 -3.19
N ILE A 806 -25.90 1.41 -2.93
CA ILE A 806 -24.76 1.96 -3.68
C ILE A 806 -24.34 0.91 -4.70
N ASN A 807 -24.41 1.27 -5.97
CA ASN A 807 -24.13 0.36 -7.08
C ASN A 807 -22.80 0.71 -7.73
N TYR A 808 -21.93 -0.29 -7.85
CA TYR A 808 -20.92 -0.31 -8.91
C TYR A 808 -21.63 -0.59 -10.24
N VAL A 809 -21.58 0.35 -11.18
CA VAL A 809 -22.24 0.22 -12.49
C VAL A 809 -21.27 -0.42 -13.48
N MET A 810 -21.45 -1.72 -13.69
CA MET A 810 -20.79 -2.51 -14.72
C MET A 810 -21.43 -2.17 -16.07
N GLU A 811 -20.60 -1.92 -17.08
CA GLU A 811 -21.08 -1.64 -18.43
C GLU A 811 -22.00 -2.76 -18.94
N PHE A 812 -23.15 -2.36 -19.49
CA PHE A 812 -24.25 -3.19 -19.94
C PHE A 812 -24.93 -4.04 -18.84
N GLY A 813 -24.77 -3.67 -17.57
CA GLY A 813 -25.39 -4.37 -16.45
C GLY A 813 -26.92 -4.15 -16.35
N ASN A 814 -27.63 -5.19 -15.92
CA ASN A 814 -29.05 -5.15 -15.55
C ASN A 814 -29.18 -5.31 -14.03
N TYR A 815 -29.76 -4.32 -13.37
CA TYR A 815 -29.73 -4.18 -11.91
C TYR A 815 -30.99 -4.67 -11.18
N GLY A 816 -31.89 -5.30 -11.92
CA GLY A 816 -32.92 -6.16 -11.35
C GLY A 816 -33.96 -5.46 -10.46
N TYR A 817 -34.19 -4.16 -10.60
CA TYR A 817 -35.40 -3.55 -10.03
C TYR A 817 -36.67 -4.24 -10.55
#